data_AF-A0A5C5VL78-F1
#
_entry.id   AF-A0A5C5VL78-F1
#
_cell.length_a   1.000
_cell.length_b   1.000
_cell.length_c   1.000
_cell.angle_alpha   90.00
_cell.angle_beta   90.00
_cell.angle_gamma   90.00
#
_symmetry.space_group_name_H-M   'P 1'
#
loop_
_entity.id
_entity.type
_entity.pdbx_description
1 polymer ?
#
loop_
_entity_poly.entity_id
_entity_poly.type
_entity_poly.pdbx_seq_one_letter_code
_entity_poly.pdbx_strand_id
1 'polypeptide(L)'
;MKLLPELKRPKARGGVKTLVVGLASLVLVAGCFRTRGFYHEQADADAYHLIQQKASDPRWALPDYSVYPSPESRMFDPYSEDFPPQPLDDPASNELMYFVDGKKNYQKWTKNGVIDSAENRAWLAYLPMNSDGTLTLNDDRVVELARINSRDYQTELEDLYLSALDVSFQRFRFDAQFFGGYETIFTADGPQRSGVNSSSELQANTRGIQMEKLFASGGEMVVGFANQLVWEFSGPNTHSVNSLIDFSLVQPLLRGGGRRVVLEQLTQSERDLLANVRQMERFERGFYLEIVAGRSAGPGPSAGGVGFPSIGAAGSFSAGGYMGLLQTEQNIRNQEANIAGLRSSLTQLESYFEAGRIDSFQVELTRQALFREQSSLLSNRASFANRLDLYKINLGLPPELPVSMDVDPFFNQFNLIEPAFTSLQNQLTDLQIELGESIIGMLPDPTGAQLDPLQQLEPELVWDAETQATFASIVEMLRQIQTLRGRVTGEFAPLVAEDVDGLREMLPRRVAELEDIQRQLAEYGTQNGQPTSQESVTNGVLSTGRLTRLPGQLEAIQADLEADFALHGETLDKLIAGLEQLQADAPSLAPKELFKRAQIDVFGQAPSEISALISDVLGLSLVQARARTESITLTEVDISAEEALEIARANRRDWMNAQAALVDSWRQIGFFANDLEADLDVVFSGDIGNVGSNPVKFNSDNGRLRVGLQWDAPVTRLIERNNYRESQIAYERTRRQYYEFRDLVSRGLRDTIRTIDVNKINFELRRAAVQVAISQVERTQLRLQEPSKPNQDQQRFDSSTARDLINALDSLLSAQNDFLGVAVNYEVLRRSLDLDMGTMQLDNRGIWIDPGPLDLESWKTRSHHLSGDDGEMIDTPEPGEDLDSPDDLEVLPMELRPPLAPLDDGILDDVIPPPEAK
;
A
#
# COMPACT_ATOMS: atom_id res chain seq x y z
N MET A 1 59.33 -55.83 75.57
CA MET A 1 60.25 -56.64 74.75
C MET A 1 59.61 -56.84 73.39
N LYS A 2 60.08 -56.09 72.37
CA LYS A 2 59.94 -56.26 70.89
C LYS A 2 58.51 -56.42 70.30
N LEU A 3 58.09 -55.89 69.15
CA LEU A 3 58.51 -54.91 68.12
C LEU A 3 57.28 -54.84 67.16
N LEU A 4 56.93 -53.66 66.64
CA LEU A 4 55.95 -53.48 65.56
C LEU A 4 56.42 -54.15 64.24
N PRO A 5 55.49 -54.41 63.28
CA PRO A 5 55.39 -53.47 62.17
C PRO A 5 53.95 -53.06 61.81
N GLU A 6 53.85 -51.83 61.31
CA GLU A 6 52.66 -51.15 60.81
C GLU A 6 52.00 -51.86 59.62
N LEU A 7 50.67 -52.05 59.68
CA LEU A 7 49.83 -52.35 58.52
C LEU A 7 49.17 -51.05 58.04
N LYS A 8 49.63 -50.57 56.88
CA LYS A 8 49.07 -49.42 56.14
C LYS A 8 47.56 -49.56 55.95
N ARG A 9 46.81 -48.55 56.38
CA ARG A 9 45.42 -48.30 55.95
C ARG A 9 45.40 -47.98 54.44
N PRO A 10 44.60 -48.64 53.60
CA PRO A 10 44.35 -48.15 52.25
C PRO A 10 43.47 -46.90 52.32
N LYS A 11 44.03 -45.77 51.89
CA LYS A 11 43.29 -44.54 51.57
C LYS A 11 42.43 -44.81 50.33
N ALA A 12 41.14 -45.05 50.52
CA ALA A 12 40.14 -45.03 49.44
C ALA A 12 38.93 -44.22 49.88
N ARG A 13 39.10 -42.90 50.05
CA ARG A 13 38.02 -41.93 50.27
C ARG A 13 38.03 -40.76 49.26
N GLY A 14 38.85 -40.86 48.21
CA GLY A 14 39.01 -39.82 47.19
C GLY A 14 38.18 -40.02 45.92
N GLY A 15 38.03 -41.26 45.43
CA GLY A 15 37.50 -41.53 44.09
C GLY A 15 36.03 -41.16 43.86
N VAL A 16 35.17 -41.38 44.86
CA VAL A 16 33.73 -41.09 44.75
C VAL A 16 33.46 -39.58 44.73
N LYS A 17 34.23 -38.79 45.51
CA LYS A 17 34.09 -37.32 45.49
C LYS A 17 34.59 -36.71 44.18
N THR A 18 35.69 -37.22 43.62
CA THR A 18 36.20 -36.73 42.33
C THR A 18 35.32 -37.13 41.14
N LEU A 19 34.66 -38.30 41.19
CA LEU A 19 33.75 -38.72 40.13
C LEU A 19 32.41 -37.96 40.17
N VAL A 20 31.84 -37.73 41.36
CA VAL A 20 30.62 -36.91 41.53
C VAL A 20 30.88 -35.44 41.21
N VAL A 21 32.03 -34.89 41.60
CA VAL A 21 32.43 -33.53 41.20
C VAL A 21 32.68 -33.47 39.70
N GLY A 22 33.33 -34.48 39.12
CA GLY A 22 33.57 -34.59 37.67
C GLY A 22 32.28 -34.65 36.84
N LEU A 23 31.32 -35.50 37.23
CA LEU A 23 30.02 -35.62 36.57
C LEU A 23 29.18 -34.34 36.74
N ALA A 24 29.17 -33.73 37.93
CA ALA A 24 28.49 -32.47 38.18
C ALA A 24 29.11 -31.31 37.35
N SER A 25 30.43 -31.27 37.20
CA SER A 25 31.10 -30.30 36.33
C SER A 25 30.81 -30.55 34.85
N LEU A 26 30.63 -31.79 34.41
CA LEU A 26 30.30 -32.12 33.02
C LEU A 26 28.84 -31.77 32.66
N VAL A 27 27.92 -31.95 33.62
CA VAL A 27 26.51 -31.50 33.52
C VAL A 27 26.40 -29.97 33.55
N LEU A 28 27.21 -29.29 34.37
CA LEU A 28 27.28 -27.82 34.41
C LEU A 28 27.90 -27.23 33.13
N VAL A 29 28.91 -27.90 32.56
CA VAL A 29 29.52 -27.50 31.28
C VAL A 29 28.51 -27.69 30.14
N ALA A 30 27.92 -28.87 29.96
CA ALA A 30 26.98 -29.12 28.86
C ALA A 30 25.67 -28.31 28.95
N GLY A 31 25.18 -27.99 30.16
CA GLY A 31 23.97 -27.21 30.36
C GLY A 31 24.15 -25.68 30.29
N CYS A 32 25.38 -25.16 30.39
CA CYS A 32 25.65 -23.71 30.39
C CYS A 32 26.18 -23.14 29.07
N PHE A 33 26.65 -23.97 28.12
CA PHE A 33 27.21 -23.50 26.83
C PHE A 33 26.17 -23.23 25.73
N ARG A 34 24.90 -23.60 25.92
CA ARG A 34 23.82 -23.32 24.96
C ARG A 34 22.78 -22.40 25.58
N THR A 35 23.06 -21.10 25.53
CA THR A 35 22.14 -20.04 25.94
C THR A 35 21.07 -19.82 24.88
N ARG A 36 19.99 -19.10 25.22
CA ARG A 36 18.91 -18.76 24.28
C ARG A 36 19.44 -18.11 22.99
N GLY A 37 20.35 -17.15 23.13
CA GLY A 37 20.97 -16.47 21.99
C GLY A 37 21.73 -17.35 21.00
N PHE A 38 22.35 -18.46 21.46
CA PHE A 38 23.00 -19.38 20.53
C PHE A 38 21.99 -20.04 19.59
N TYR A 39 20.83 -20.45 20.13
CA TYR A 39 19.77 -21.07 19.33
C TYR A 39 19.07 -20.06 18.43
N HIS A 40 18.94 -18.81 18.90
CA HIS A 40 18.39 -17.71 18.12
C HIS A 40 19.30 -17.37 16.92
N GLU A 41 20.59 -17.09 17.14
CA GLU A 41 21.57 -16.83 16.06
C GLU A 41 21.66 -17.98 15.05
N GLN A 42 21.58 -19.23 15.53
CA GLN A 42 21.56 -20.40 14.66
C GLN A 42 20.30 -20.44 13.78
N ALA A 43 19.12 -20.17 14.36
CA ALA A 43 17.86 -20.13 13.62
C ALA A 43 17.88 -19.02 12.55
N ASP A 44 18.39 -17.84 12.89
CA ASP A 44 18.54 -16.72 11.96
C ASP A 44 19.46 -17.07 10.78
N ALA A 45 20.64 -17.63 11.07
CA ALA A 45 21.59 -18.00 10.04
C ALA A 45 21.00 -19.02 9.04
N ASP A 46 20.28 -20.01 9.56
CA ASP A 46 19.61 -21.02 8.73
C ASP A 46 18.47 -20.41 7.91
N ALA A 47 17.60 -19.61 8.53
CA ALA A 47 16.47 -18.97 7.86
C ALA A 47 16.91 -18.00 6.75
N TYR A 48 17.86 -17.11 7.04
CA TYR A 48 18.37 -16.15 6.06
C TYR A 48 19.06 -16.84 4.88
N HIS A 49 19.85 -17.89 5.13
CA HIS A 49 20.47 -18.66 4.05
C HIS A 49 19.42 -19.34 3.16
N LEU A 50 18.36 -19.91 3.75
CA LEU A 50 17.27 -20.54 3.01
C LEU A 50 16.49 -19.54 2.15
N ILE A 51 16.16 -18.37 2.68
CA ILE A 51 15.46 -17.32 1.93
C ILE A 51 16.34 -16.82 0.78
N GLN A 52 17.62 -16.52 1.05
CA GLN A 52 18.57 -16.09 0.03
C GLN A 52 18.75 -17.14 -1.08
N GLN A 53 18.76 -18.43 -0.72
CA GLN A 53 18.82 -19.53 -1.68
C GLN A 53 17.60 -19.55 -2.63
N LYS A 54 16.41 -19.17 -2.16
CA LYS A 54 15.19 -19.13 -2.98
C LYS A 54 15.00 -17.81 -3.72
N ALA A 55 15.55 -16.73 -3.20
CA ALA A 55 15.50 -15.38 -3.77
C ALA A 55 16.66 -15.08 -4.75
N SER A 56 17.37 -16.10 -5.24
CA SER A 56 18.52 -15.90 -6.15
C SER A 56 18.13 -15.55 -7.59
N ASP A 57 16.88 -15.78 -7.99
CA ASP A 57 16.39 -15.43 -9.33
C ASP A 57 16.12 -13.91 -9.40
N PRO A 58 16.68 -13.18 -10.39
CA PRO A 58 16.47 -11.73 -10.53
C PRO A 58 15.00 -11.30 -10.57
N ARG A 59 14.08 -12.16 -10.99
CA ARG A 59 12.65 -11.85 -11.08
C ARG A 59 11.97 -11.73 -9.72
N TRP A 60 12.50 -12.33 -8.66
CA TRP A 60 11.93 -12.21 -7.31
C TRP A 60 13.02 -12.09 -6.25
N ALA A 61 14.08 -11.37 -6.60
CA ALA A 61 15.16 -11.09 -5.68
C ALA A 61 14.67 -10.22 -4.53
N LEU A 62 15.04 -10.59 -3.31
CA LEU A 62 14.77 -9.84 -2.09
C LEU A 62 16.11 -9.33 -1.54
N PRO A 63 16.66 -8.23 -2.10
CA PRO A 63 17.86 -7.61 -1.56
C PRO A 63 17.57 -7.08 -0.15
N ASP A 64 18.54 -7.22 0.76
CA ASP A 64 18.50 -6.62 2.10
C ASP A 64 17.34 -7.10 3.01
N TYR A 65 16.83 -8.32 2.81
CA TYR A 65 15.84 -8.93 3.71
C TYR A 65 16.36 -9.06 5.16
N SER A 66 15.54 -8.64 6.13
CA SER A 66 15.76 -8.78 7.56
C SER A 66 14.42 -9.01 8.26
N VAL A 67 14.37 -9.91 9.24
CA VAL A 67 13.18 -10.06 10.10
C VAL A 67 13.10 -8.95 11.16
N TYR A 68 14.24 -8.33 11.48
CA TYR A 68 14.30 -7.27 12.49
C TYR A 68 13.91 -5.92 11.91
N PRO A 69 13.04 -5.15 12.61
CA PRO A 69 12.78 -3.76 12.27
C PRO A 69 14.06 -2.93 12.25
N SER A 70 14.14 -1.93 11.36
CA SER A 70 15.29 -1.03 11.32
C SER A 70 15.36 -0.18 12.61
N PRO A 71 16.55 0.26 13.07
CA PRO A 71 16.68 1.12 14.25
C PRO A 71 15.91 2.45 14.20
N GLU A 72 15.60 2.89 12.98
CA GLU A 72 14.83 4.10 12.68
C GLU A 72 13.32 3.88 12.88
N SER A 73 12.88 2.62 12.88
CA SER A 73 11.49 2.23 13.05
C SER A 73 10.96 2.52 14.45
N ARG A 74 9.69 2.88 14.51
CA ARG A 74 8.92 2.97 15.75
C ARG A 74 8.83 1.62 16.48
N MET A 75 8.88 0.51 15.74
CA MET A 75 8.77 -0.85 16.25
C MET A 75 10.09 -1.41 16.79
N PHE A 76 11.21 -0.71 16.56
CA PHE A 76 12.51 -1.19 16.99
C PHE A 76 12.65 -1.24 18.50
N ASP A 77 13.04 -2.41 19.02
CA ASP A 77 13.38 -2.60 20.42
C ASP A 77 14.92 -2.61 20.57
N PRO A 78 15.53 -1.65 21.31
CA PRO A 78 16.98 -1.63 21.56
C PRO A 78 17.43 -2.63 22.64
N TYR A 79 16.51 -3.32 23.33
CA TYR A 79 16.83 -4.27 24.39
C TYR A 79 17.11 -5.69 23.84
N SER A 80 17.68 -6.54 24.68
CA SER A 80 18.00 -7.93 24.30
C SER A 80 16.74 -8.75 24.05
N GLU A 81 16.67 -9.39 22.89
CA GLU A 81 15.56 -10.22 22.41
C GLU A 81 15.38 -11.49 23.26
N ASP A 82 16.48 -12.06 23.76
CA ASP A 82 16.48 -13.25 24.63
C ASP A 82 16.02 -12.97 26.07
N PHE A 83 16.24 -11.73 26.51
CA PHE A 83 16.00 -11.27 27.87
C PHE A 83 15.33 -9.90 27.87
N PRO A 84 14.15 -9.76 27.23
CA PRO A 84 13.49 -8.47 27.12
C PRO A 84 13.06 -8.00 28.51
N PRO A 85 13.09 -6.67 28.76
CA PRO A 85 12.49 -6.09 29.94
C PRO A 85 10.97 -6.24 29.90
N GLN A 86 10.32 -6.17 31.06
CA GLN A 86 8.87 -6.25 31.15
C GLN A 86 8.24 -4.91 30.70
N PRO A 87 7.22 -4.89 29.81
CA PRO A 87 6.45 -3.67 29.54
C PRO A 87 5.65 -3.24 30.78
N LEU A 88 5.29 -1.96 30.84
CA LEU A 88 4.42 -1.45 31.90
C LEU A 88 3.06 -2.15 31.82
N ASP A 89 2.73 -2.91 32.87
CA ASP A 89 1.50 -3.69 32.96
C ASP A 89 0.39 -2.90 33.67
N ASP A 90 -0.86 -3.29 33.43
CA ASP A 90 -2.01 -2.79 34.18
C ASP A 90 -1.87 -3.17 35.67
N PRO A 91 -2.12 -2.24 36.62
CA PRO A 91 -1.93 -2.52 38.04
C PRO A 91 -2.67 -3.75 38.57
N ALA A 92 -3.89 -4.03 38.10
CA ALA A 92 -4.68 -5.18 38.57
C ALA A 92 -4.16 -6.50 38.00
N SER A 93 -3.76 -6.50 36.72
CA SER A 93 -3.13 -7.65 36.06
C SER A 93 -1.75 -7.95 36.64
N ASN A 94 -1.00 -6.91 37.01
CA ASN A 94 0.31 -7.03 37.62
C ASN A 94 0.25 -7.73 38.98
N GLU A 95 -0.79 -7.45 39.80
CA GLU A 95 -1.00 -8.16 41.06
C GLU A 95 -1.14 -9.68 40.86
N LEU A 96 -1.81 -10.09 39.78
CA LEU A 96 -1.97 -11.50 39.42
C LEU A 96 -0.62 -12.16 39.05
N MET A 97 0.37 -11.42 38.58
CA MET A 97 1.70 -11.98 38.35
C MET A 97 2.39 -12.42 39.64
N TYR A 98 2.07 -11.80 40.78
CA TYR A 98 2.65 -12.11 42.08
C TYR A 98 1.74 -12.98 42.97
N PHE A 99 0.41 -12.91 42.77
CA PHE A 99 -0.56 -13.69 43.53
C PHE A 99 -1.69 -14.21 42.63
N VAL A 100 -1.75 -15.52 42.41
CA VAL A 100 -2.85 -16.18 41.68
C VAL A 100 -3.57 -17.14 42.62
N ASP A 101 -4.90 -17.07 42.68
CA ASP A 101 -5.73 -17.98 43.50
C ASP A 101 -5.23 -18.08 44.96
N GLY A 102 -4.89 -16.93 45.55
CA GLY A 102 -4.38 -16.82 46.92
C GLY A 102 -2.96 -17.39 47.15
N LYS A 103 -2.28 -17.86 46.09
CA LYS A 103 -0.93 -18.43 46.16
C LYS A 103 0.10 -17.42 45.63
N LYS A 104 1.23 -17.30 46.34
CA LYS A 104 2.38 -16.51 45.88
C LYS A 104 2.97 -17.15 44.62
N ASN A 105 3.10 -16.36 43.57
CA ASN A 105 3.70 -16.76 42.30
C ASN A 105 5.18 -16.33 42.25
N TYR A 106 5.84 -16.50 41.10
CA TYR A 106 7.23 -16.13 40.87
C TYR A 106 7.46 -14.64 41.17
N GLN A 107 8.53 -14.30 41.89
CA GLN A 107 8.76 -12.92 42.38
C GLN A 107 9.73 -12.11 41.53
N LYS A 108 10.39 -12.74 40.56
CA LYS A 108 11.47 -12.12 39.77
C LYS A 108 11.07 -11.88 38.33
N TRP A 109 9.80 -11.52 38.09
CA TRP A 109 9.31 -11.15 36.76
C TRP A 109 10.04 -9.92 36.22
N THR A 110 10.30 -8.91 37.06
CA THR A 110 11.00 -7.65 36.72
C THR A 110 12.53 -7.76 36.70
N LYS A 111 13.10 -8.97 36.71
CA LYS A 111 14.57 -9.17 36.81
C LYS A 111 15.33 -8.52 35.66
N ASN A 112 14.73 -8.48 34.47
CA ASN A 112 15.35 -7.93 33.26
C ASN A 112 15.09 -6.42 33.09
N GLY A 113 14.47 -5.77 34.09
CA GLY A 113 14.04 -4.38 34.01
C GLY A 113 12.55 -4.24 33.65
N VAL A 114 12.06 -3.00 33.73
CA VAL A 114 10.72 -2.61 33.33
C VAL A 114 10.85 -1.40 32.41
N ILE A 115 10.19 -1.43 31.27
CA ILE A 115 10.09 -0.29 30.35
C ILE A 115 8.79 0.46 30.57
N ASP A 116 8.84 1.76 30.38
CA ASP A 116 7.71 2.67 30.55
C ASP A 116 6.92 2.91 29.26
N SER A 117 7.49 2.57 28.11
CA SER A 117 6.87 2.64 26.78
C SER A 117 7.22 1.38 25.99
N ALA A 118 6.24 0.84 25.27
CA ALA A 118 6.46 -0.24 24.30
C ALA A 118 7.07 0.27 22.98
N GLU A 119 6.95 1.57 22.72
CA GLU A 119 7.49 2.20 21.52
C GLU A 119 8.95 2.59 21.72
N ASN A 120 9.73 2.53 20.63
CA ASN A 120 11.03 3.18 20.56
C ASN A 120 10.88 4.66 20.98
N ARG A 121 11.87 5.24 21.66
CA ARG A 121 11.87 6.68 22.00
C ARG A 121 12.65 7.52 21.00
N ALA A 122 13.59 6.89 20.29
CA ALA A 122 14.51 7.56 19.39
C ALA A 122 13.97 7.68 17.97
N TRP A 123 12.97 6.88 17.57
CA TRP A 123 12.45 6.87 16.18
C TRP A 123 12.00 8.25 15.69
N LEU A 124 11.40 9.08 16.56
CA LEU A 124 11.02 10.45 16.21
C LEU A 124 12.19 11.32 15.75
N ALA A 125 13.42 11.05 16.21
CA ALA A 125 14.60 11.79 15.82
C ALA A 125 15.13 11.40 14.42
N TYR A 126 14.73 10.23 13.90
CA TYR A 126 15.07 9.79 12.54
C TYR A 126 14.07 10.29 11.50
N LEU A 127 12.90 10.77 11.92
CA LEU A 127 11.96 11.38 11.01
C LEU A 127 12.55 12.66 10.42
N PRO A 128 12.50 12.84 9.10
CA PRO A 128 13.07 14.00 8.46
C PRO A 128 12.09 15.20 8.55
N MET A 129 12.01 15.76 9.75
CA MET A 129 11.18 16.92 10.07
C MET A 129 11.80 18.21 9.52
N ASN A 130 10.95 19.14 9.10
CA ASN A 130 11.35 20.51 8.77
C ASN A 130 11.77 21.27 10.04
N SER A 131 12.37 22.45 9.85
CA SER A 131 12.73 23.37 10.95
C SER A 131 11.57 23.69 11.89
N ASP A 132 10.34 23.62 11.38
CA ASP A 132 9.12 23.98 12.06
C ASP A 132 8.48 22.79 12.80
N GLY A 133 9.14 21.62 12.78
CA GLY A 133 8.67 20.39 13.42
C GLY A 133 7.58 19.63 12.64
N THR A 134 7.34 19.99 11.38
CA THR A 134 6.38 19.32 10.49
C THR A 134 7.05 18.28 9.60
N LEU A 135 6.39 17.14 9.38
CA LEU A 135 6.85 16.12 8.44
C LEU A 135 6.25 16.37 7.05
N THR A 136 7.08 16.59 6.04
CA THR A 136 6.64 16.67 4.64
C THR A 136 6.52 15.28 4.02
N LEU A 137 5.33 14.98 3.49
CA LEU A 137 5.04 13.76 2.74
C LEU A 137 5.06 14.03 1.24
N ASN A 138 5.67 13.14 0.48
CA ASN A 138 5.60 13.03 -0.98
C ASN A 138 5.43 11.54 -1.36
N ASP A 139 5.21 11.23 -2.64
CA ASP A 139 4.95 9.85 -3.11
C ASP A 139 6.05 8.86 -2.65
N ASP A 140 7.32 9.24 -2.83
CA ASP A 140 8.47 8.43 -2.41
C ASP A 140 8.54 8.23 -0.89
N ARG A 141 8.36 9.30 -0.11
CA ARG A 141 8.53 9.28 1.36
C ARG A 141 7.43 8.50 2.04
N VAL A 142 6.20 8.56 1.56
CA VAL A 142 5.13 7.77 2.18
C VAL A 142 5.44 6.29 2.08
N VAL A 143 6.00 5.84 0.95
CA VAL A 143 6.42 4.45 0.75
C VAL A 143 7.60 4.10 1.65
N GLU A 144 8.64 4.94 1.70
CA GLU A 144 9.81 4.72 2.57
C GLU A 144 9.40 4.62 4.05
N LEU A 145 8.57 5.55 4.52
CA LEU A 145 8.06 5.55 5.89
C LEU A 145 7.17 4.33 6.17
N ALA A 146 6.34 3.94 5.22
CA ALA A 146 5.48 2.77 5.33
C ALA A 146 6.29 1.47 5.42
N ARG A 147 7.32 1.27 4.59
CA ARG A 147 8.18 0.08 4.65
C ARG A 147 8.92 -0.04 5.98
N ILE A 148 9.28 1.09 6.61
CA ILE A 148 10.00 1.11 7.88
C ILE A 148 9.06 0.91 9.08
N ASN A 149 7.87 1.53 9.08
CA ASN A 149 7.02 1.65 10.27
C ASN A 149 5.71 0.86 10.19
N SER A 150 5.30 0.37 9.01
CA SER A 150 4.06 -0.39 8.87
C SER A 150 4.16 -1.76 9.54
N ARG A 151 3.16 -2.06 10.38
CA ARG A 151 3.03 -3.35 11.07
C ARG A 151 2.66 -4.48 10.11
N ASP A 152 1.88 -4.16 9.09
CA ASP A 152 1.41 -5.15 8.12
C ASP A 152 2.61 -5.64 7.28
N TYR A 153 3.44 -4.71 6.79
CA TYR A 153 4.68 -5.06 6.08
C TYR A 153 5.64 -5.89 6.94
N GLN A 154 5.80 -5.54 8.22
CA GLN A 154 6.62 -6.29 9.16
C GLN A 154 6.08 -7.71 9.42
N THR A 155 4.75 -7.87 9.52
CA THR A 155 4.12 -9.19 9.71
C THR A 155 4.42 -10.12 8.53
N GLU A 156 4.38 -9.61 7.30
CA GLU A 156 4.68 -10.40 6.10
C GLU A 156 6.16 -10.83 6.01
N LEU A 157 7.09 -9.97 6.48
CA LEU A 157 8.51 -10.34 6.63
C LEU A 157 8.69 -11.47 7.66
N GLU A 158 7.97 -11.40 8.77
CA GLU A 158 7.97 -12.43 9.83
C GLU A 158 7.36 -13.74 9.33
N ASP A 159 6.27 -13.71 8.57
CA ASP A 159 5.66 -14.92 8.01
C ASP A 159 6.58 -15.62 6.98
N LEU A 160 7.35 -14.85 6.20
CA LEU A 160 8.39 -15.40 5.33
C LEU A 160 9.52 -16.06 6.15
N TYR A 161 9.93 -15.44 7.26
CA TYR A 161 10.94 -15.98 8.18
C TYR A 161 10.48 -17.31 8.77
N LEU A 162 9.23 -17.37 9.26
CA LEU A 162 8.65 -18.57 9.84
C LEU A 162 8.54 -19.71 8.81
N SER A 163 8.18 -19.40 7.56
CA SER A 163 8.19 -20.38 6.47
C SER A 163 9.59 -20.95 6.19
N ALA A 164 10.65 -20.16 6.36
CA ALA A 164 12.02 -20.65 6.22
C ALA A 164 12.43 -21.57 7.37
N LEU A 165 11.97 -21.31 8.60
CA LEU A 165 12.19 -22.20 9.74
C LEU A 165 11.52 -23.57 9.55
N ASP A 166 10.36 -23.63 8.91
CA ASP A 166 9.72 -24.91 8.58
C ASP A 166 10.59 -25.76 7.65
N VAL A 167 11.24 -25.15 6.66
CA VAL A 167 12.19 -25.84 5.77
C VAL A 167 13.44 -26.27 6.54
N SER A 168 13.98 -25.42 7.41
CA SER A 168 15.10 -25.78 8.28
C SER A 168 14.76 -27.03 9.11
N PHE A 169 13.57 -27.07 9.70
CA PHE A 169 13.09 -28.24 10.45
C PHE A 169 12.98 -29.49 9.57
N GLN A 170 12.42 -29.41 8.35
CA GLN A 170 12.33 -30.57 7.47
C GLN A 170 13.72 -31.08 7.03
N ARG A 171 14.69 -30.19 6.80
CA ARG A 171 16.09 -30.58 6.51
C ARG A 171 16.74 -31.26 7.70
N PHE A 172 16.53 -30.74 8.91
CA PHE A 172 17.10 -31.30 10.16
C PHE A 172 16.64 -32.75 10.43
N ARG A 173 15.50 -33.19 9.92
CA ARG A 173 15.05 -34.59 10.02
C ARG A 173 15.98 -35.58 9.31
N PHE A 174 16.72 -35.12 8.29
CA PHE A 174 17.69 -35.93 7.55
C PHE A 174 19.11 -35.85 8.11
N ASP A 175 19.34 -34.98 9.09
CA ASP A 175 20.62 -34.83 9.77
C ASP A 175 20.79 -35.82 10.94
N ALA A 176 22.01 -35.92 11.44
CA ALA A 176 22.31 -36.73 12.62
C ALA A 176 21.87 -35.98 13.88
N GLN A 177 20.79 -36.45 14.51
CA GLN A 177 20.23 -35.88 15.72
C GLN A 177 20.82 -36.56 16.94
N PHE A 178 21.36 -35.77 17.87
CA PHE A 178 21.98 -36.28 19.09
C PHE A 178 21.15 -35.92 20.30
N PHE A 179 20.65 -36.95 20.98
CA PHE A 179 19.95 -36.83 22.25
C PHE A 179 20.83 -37.36 23.37
N GLY A 180 20.66 -36.81 24.56
CA GLY A 180 21.41 -37.24 25.72
C GLY A 180 20.89 -36.58 26.98
N GLY A 181 20.66 -37.41 27.99
CA GLY A 181 20.22 -36.99 29.31
C GLY A 181 20.78 -37.90 30.37
N TYR A 182 20.56 -37.52 31.61
CA TYR A 182 20.93 -38.32 32.77
C TYR A 182 19.83 -38.19 33.82
N GLU A 183 19.47 -39.31 34.43
CA GLU A 183 18.44 -39.41 35.43
C GLU A 183 19.02 -40.00 36.70
N THR A 184 18.68 -39.41 37.84
CA THR A 184 19.05 -39.91 39.15
C THR A 184 17.80 -40.10 39.98
N ILE A 185 17.53 -41.34 40.38
CA ILE A 185 16.34 -41.69 41.14
C ILE A 185 16.80 -42.21 42.50
N PHE A 186 16.28 -41.60 43.56
CA PHE A 186 16.40 -42.14 44.91
C PHE A 186 15.09 -42.83 45.29
N THR A 187 15.17 -44.13 45.54
CA THR A 187 14.03 -44.94 45.97
C THR A 187 14.27 -45.41 47.39
N ALA A 188 13.33 -45.10 48.30
CA ALA A 188 13.33 -45.59 49.66
C ALA A 188 12.06 -46.41 49.90
N ASP A 189 12.21 -47.72 50.10
CA ASP A 189 11.08 -48.60 50.37
C ASP A 189 10.95 -48.89 51.86
N GLY A 190 9.73 -48.70 52.35
CA GLY A 190 9.37 -49.02 53.72
C GLY A 190 9.35 -50.54 53.97
N PRO A 191 9.52 -50.99 55.24
CA PRO A 191 9.68 -52.41 55.58
C PRO A 191 8.51 -53.31 55.16
N GLN A 192 7.32 -52.75 54.91
CA GLN A 192 6.12 -53.50 54.53
C GLN A 192 5.86 -53.55 53.02
N ARG A 193 6.58 -52.77 52.19
CA ARG A 193 6.29 -52.64 50.75
C ARG A 193 6.82 -53.82 49.92
N SER A 194 8.01 -54.34 50.26
CA SER A 194 8.71 -55.37 49.44
C SER A 194 8.74 -56.76 50.09
N GLY A 195 8.26 -56.92 51.33
CA GLY A 195 8.37 -58.18 52.08
C GLY A 195 9.79 -58.54 52.54
N VAL A 196 10.76 -57.65 52.30
CA VAL A 196 12.15 -57.68 52.79
C VAL A 196 12.40 -56.41 53.64
N ASN A 197 13.49 -56.36 54.41
CA ASN A 197 13.94 -55.18 55.17
C ASN A 197 13.90 -53.89 54.33
N SER A 198 13.83 -52.73 55.00
CA SER A 198 13.93 -51.41 54.34
C SER A 198 15.12 -51.33 53.39
N SER A 199 14.89 -50.82 52.18
CA SER A 199 15.91 -50.55 51.18
C SER A 199 16.00 -49.06 50.88
N SER A 200 17.19 -48.63 50.50
CA SER A 200 17.46 -47.27 50.04
C SER A 200 18.45 -47.37 48.89
N GLU A 201 17.98 -47.06 47.69
CA GLU A 201 18.70 -47.23 46.45
C GLU A 201 18.85 -45.87 45.75
N LEU A 202 20.06 -45.58 45.25
CA LEU A 202 20.29 -44.50 44.29
C LEU A 202 20.65 -45.11 42.95
N GLN A 203 19.78 -44.89 41.98
CA GLN A 203 19.98 -45.25 40.60
C GLN A 203 20.42 -44.03 39.81
N ALA A 204 21.41 -44.24 38.96
CA ALA A 204 22.04 -43.25 38.12
C ALA A 204 22.08 -43.81 36.70
N ASN A 205 21.15 -43.35 35.86
CA ASN A 205 20.94 -43.89 34.53
C ASN A 205 21.20 -42.80 33.51
N THR A 206 21.92 -43.11 32.44
CA THR A 206 21.84 -42.29 31.24
C THR A 206 20.43 -42.41 30.68
N ARG A 207 19.86 -41.28 30.26
CA ARG A 207 18.55 -41.20 29.68
C ARG A 207 18.68 -40.82 28.22
N GLY A 208 18.47 -41.79 27.33
CA GLY A 208 18.40 -41.55 25.88
C GLY A 208 19.65 -40.88 25.31
N ILE A 209 20.85 -41.36 25.66
CA ILE A 209 22.04 -41.01 24.85
C ILE A 209 21.89 -41.79 23.56
N GLN A 210 21.46 -41.13 22.50
CA GLN A 210 21.21 -41.77 21.22
C GLN A 210 21.50 -40.81 20.07
N MET A 211 21.93 -41.38 18.95
CA MET A 211 22.00 -40.70 17.66
C MET A 211 20.92 -41.28 16.75
N GLU A 212 20.12 -40.43 16.14
CA GLU A 212 19.07 -40.81 15.19
C GLU A 212 19.33 -40.12 13.84
N LYS A 213 19.06 -40.81 12.74
CA LYS A 213 19.14 -40.24 11.39
C LYS A 213 18.19 -40.93 10.42
N LEU A 214 17.42 -40.13 9.68
CA LEU A 214 16.63 -40.57 8.53
C LEU A 214 17.42 -40.41 7.23
N PHE A 215 17.43 -41.44 6.39
CA PHE A 215 18.03 -41.41 5.06
C PHE A 215 16.98 -41.10 3.98
N ALA A 216 17.41 -40.52 2.86
CA ALA A 216 16.54 -40.24 1.72
C ALA A 216 15.89 -41.50 1.10
N SER A 217 16.41 -42.70 1.37
CA SER A 217 15.79 -43.97 0.97
C SER A 217 14.61 -44.40 1.86
N GLY A 218 14.39 -43.72 2.99
CA GLY A 218 13.43 -44.10 4.03
C GLY A 218 14.04 -44.91 5.17
N GLY A 219 15.32 -45.25 5.07
CA GLY A 219 16.01 -45.95 6.13
C GLY A 219 16.17 -45.08 7.37
N GLU A 220 15.91 -45.62 8.55
CA GLU A 220 16.12 -44.95 9.82
C GLU A 220 17.21 -45.68 10.61
N MET A 221 18.22 -44.93 11.06
CA MET A 221 19.32 -45.45 11.88
C MET A 221 19.30 -44.81 13.25
N VAL A 222 19.20 -45.64 14.28
CA VAL A 222 19.30 -45.27 15.69
C VAL A 222 20.51 -45.97 16.29
N VAL A 223 21.36 -45.23 17.00
CA VAL A 223 22.49 -45.75 17.76
C VAL A 223 22.36 -45.28 19.20
N GLY A 224 22.11 -46.22 20.12
CA GLY A 224 21.90 -45.99 21.53
C GLY A 224 23.14 -46.28 22.39
N PHE A 225 23.26 -45.52 23.47
CA PHE A 225 24.16 -45.81 24.57
C PHE A 225 23.41 -45.70 25.91
N ALA A 226 23.41 -46.79 26.67
CA ALA A 226 22.84 -46.84 28.00
C ALA A 226 23.90 -47.22 29.04
N ASN A 227 23.96 -46.49 30.14
CA ASN A 227 24.76 -46.80 31.32
C ASN A 227 23.86 -46.68 32.57
N GLN A 228 23.85 -47.73 33.39
CA GLN A 228 23.11 -47.79 34.65
C GLN A 228 24.09 -48.10 35.79
N LEU A 229 24.08 -47.23 36.80
CA LEU A 229 24.83 -47.38 38.06
C LEU A 229 23.83 -47.50 39.21
N VAL A 230 23.92 -48.59 39.97
CA VAL A 230 23.07 -48.84 41.14
C VAL A 230 23.92 -48.86 42.40
N TRP A 231 23.55 -48.04 43.38
CA TRP A 231 24.10 -48.09 44.73
C TRP A 231 23.01 -48.36 45.76
N GLU A 232 23.14 -49.49 46.46
CA GLU A 232 22.30 -49.86 47.59
C GLU A 232 22.97 -49.40 48.90
N PHE A 233 22.28 -48.56 49.68
CA PHE A 233 22.81 -48.00 50.94
C PHE A 233 22.36 -48.79 52.18
N SER A 234 21.29 -49.58 52.09
CA SER A 234 20.80 -50.43 53.18
C SER A 234 20.35 -51.78 52.64
N GLY A 235 21.01 -52.86 53.07
CA GLY A 235 20.88 -54.21 52.49
C GLY A 235 22.26 -54.87 52.33
N PRO A 236 22.37 -56.02 51.63
CA PRO A 236 23.68 -56.49 51.16
C PRO A 236 24.34 -55.38 50.33
N ASN A 237 25.61 -55.08 50.58
CA ASN A 237 26.31 -53.94 49.98
C ASN A 237 26.66 -54.23 48.51
N THR A 238 25.66 -54.18 47.62
CA THR A 238 25.76 -54.47 46.19
C THR A 238 25.86 -53.20 45.36
N HIS A 239 26.78 -53.21 44.40
CA HIS A 239 26.93 -52.19 43.37
C HIS A 239 26.96 -52.89 42.01
N SER A 240 26.09 -52.48 41.10
CA SER A 240 26.07 -52.99 39.73
C SER A 240 26.27 -51.85 38.73
N VAL A 241 27.00 -52.18 37.67
CA VAL A 241 27.30 -51.27 36.55
C VAL A 241 26.96 -52.01 35.28
N ASN A 242 25.90 -51.58 34.60
CA ASN A 242 25.51 -52.12 33.30
C ASN A 242 25.73 -51.05 32.24
N SER A 243 26.40 -51.38 31.14
CA SER A 243 26.59 -50.49 30.01
C SER A 243 26.31 -51.23 28.72
N LEU A 244 25.50 -50.63 27.86
CA LEU A 244 25.01 -51.18 26.62
C LEU A 244 25.23 -50.16 25.50
N ILE A 245 25.80 -50.60 24.38
CA ILE A 245 25.73 -49.90 23.12
C ILE A 245 24.81 -50.72 22.22
N ASP A 246 23.82 -50.09 21.64
CA ASP A 246 22.90 -50.72 20.70
C ASP A 246 22.79 -49.90 19.41
N PHE A 247 22.42 -50.56 18.33
CA PHE A 247 22.04 -49.89 17.09
C PHE A 247 20.86 -50.62 16.47
N SER A 248 20.04 -49.88 15.73
CA SER A 248 18.95 -50.38 14.91
C SER A 248 18.92 -49.60 13.60
N LEU A 249 18.93 -50.30 12.48
CA LEU A 249 18.71 -49.76 11.14
C LEU A 249 17.47 -50.46 10.58
N VAL A 250 16.44 -49.68 10.25
CA VAL A 250 15.23 -50.16 9.58
C VAL A 250 15.21 -49.57 8.18
N GLN A 251 15.11 -50.39 7.14
CA GLN A 251 15.00 -49.94 5.75
C GLN A 251 13.73 -50.48 5.11
N PRO A 252 12.73 -49.63 4.83
CA PRO A 252 11.56 -50.00 4.04
C PRO A 252 11.92 -50.16 2.57
N LEU A 253 11.37 -51.17 1.91
CA LEU A 253 11.61 -51.49 0.50
C LEU A 253 10.43 -51.18 -0.42
N LEU A 254 9.20 -51.17 0.11
CA LEU A 254 7.97 -50.96 -0.65
C LEU A 254 7.22 -49.74 -0.08
N ARG A 255 6.26 -49.96 0.84
CA ARG A 255 5.58 -48.87 1.56
C ARG A 255 6.56 -48.08 2.42
N GLY A 256 6.44 -46.75 2.40
CA GLY A 256 7.31 -45.85 3.16
C GLY A 256 8.75 -45.78 2.63
N GLY A 257 9.08 -46.58 1.61
CA GLY A 257 10.38 -46.64 0.98
C GLY A 257 10.48 -45.75 -0.25
N GLY A 258 11.72 -45.36 -0.56
CA GLY A 258 12.05 -44.64 -1.78
C GLY A 258 12.00 -43.12 -1.66
N ARG A 259 12.87 -42.47 -2.44
CA ARG A 259 13.09 -41.02 -2.38
C ARG A 259 11.83 -40.20 -2.64
N ARG A 260 10.96 -40.69 -3.53
CA ARG A 260 9.71 -40.01 -3.89
C ARG A 260 8.76 -39.82 -2.70
N VAL A 261 8.72 -40.77 -1.76
CA VAL A 261 7.80 -40.71 -0.61
C VAL A 261 8.45 -39.97 0.55
N VAL A 262 9.69 -40.34 0.85
CA VAL A 262 10.42 -39.84 2.03
C VAL A 262 10.81 -38.38 1.88
N LEU A 263 11.19 -37.94 0.67
CA LEU A 263 11.52 -36.55 0.40
C LEU A 263 10.29 -35.69 0.07
N GLU A 264 9.07 -36.24 -0.02
CA GLU A 264 7.91 -35.46 -0.46
C GLU A 264 7.62 -34.30 0.50
N GLN A 265 7.66 -34.55 1.82
CA GLN A 265 7.40 -33.49 2.80
C GLN A 265 8.45 -32.37 2.74
N LEU A 266 9.73 -32.72 2.55
CA LEU A 266 10.79 -31.73 2.35
C LEU A 266 10.58 -30.99 1.03
N THR A 267 10.27 -31.70 -0.05
CA THR A 267 10.00 -31.13 -1.37
C THR A 267 8.84 -30.14 -1.32
N GLN A 268 7.76 -30.45 -0.58
CA GLN A 268 6.64 -29.55 -0.39
C GLN A 268 7.09 -28.30 0.37
N SER A 269 7.76 -28.43 1.53
CA SER A 269 8.22 -27.26 2.30
C SER A 269 9.17 -26.35 1.50
N GLU A 270 10.07 -26.93 0.70
CA GLU A 270 11.00 -26.18 -0.15
C GLU A 270 10.30 -25.40 -1.27
N ARG A 271 9.18 -25.94 -1.77
CA ARG A 271 8.35 -25.31 -2.79
C ARG A 271 7.41 -24.27 -2.18
N ASP A 272 6.90 -24.51 -0.99
CA ASP A 272 6.11 -23.54 -0.22
C ASP A 272 6.95 -22.30 0.11
N LEU A 273 8.21 -22.48 0.54
CA LEU A 273 9.13 -21.36 0.77
C LEU A 273 9.40 -20.57 -0.52
N LEU A 274 9.63 -21.25 -1.65
CA LEU A 274 9.80 -20.57 -2.94
C LEU A 274 8.54 -19.79 -3.35
N ALA A 275 7.36 -20.38 -3.10
CA ALA A 275 6.09 -19.71 -3.35
C ALA A 275 5.91 -18.48 -2.45
N ASN A 276 6.30 -18.56 -1.17
CA ASN A 276 6.28 -17.45 -0.23
C ASN A 276 7.26 -16.33 -0.61
N VAL A 277 8.48 -16.64 -1.08
CA VAL A 277 9.41 -15.61 -1.59
C VAL A 277 8.80 -14.85 -2.78
N ARG A 278 8.21 -15.59 -3.72
CA ARG A 278 7.49 -15.01 -4.86
C ARG A 278 6.27 -14.19 -4.45
N GLN A 279 5.57 -14.63 -3.41
CA GLN A 279 4.42 -13.94 -2.88
C GLN A 279 4.82 -12.66 -2.15
N MET A 280 5.93 -12.69 -1.39
CA MET A 280 6.52 -11.51 -0.75
C MET A 280 6.84 -10.45 -1.80
N GLU A 281 7.54 -10.81 -2.87
CA GLU A 281 7.92 -9.83 -3.90
C GLU A 281 6.71 -9.20 -4.59
N ARG A 282 5.66 -9.99 -4.85
CA ARG A 282 4.40 -9.45 -5.36
C ARG A 282 3.72 -8.55 -4.32
N PHE A 283 3.74 -8.94 -3.05
CA PHE A 283 3.19 -8.14 -1.96
C PHE A 283 3.92 -6.81 -1.83
N GLU A 284 5.25 -6.73 -1.98
CA GLU A 284 5.98 -5.46 -1.95
C GLU A 284 5.50 -4.48 -3.04
N ARG A 285 5.27 -4.98 -4.25
CA ARG A 285 4.72 -4.19 -5.36
C ARG A 285 3.26 -3.78 -5.13
N GLY A 286 2.48 -4.69 -4.56
CA GLY A 286 1.11 -4.40 -4.15
C GLY A 286 1.06 -3.35 -3.05
N PHE A 287 1.96 -3.43 -2.07
CA PHE A 287 2.06 -2.54 -0.93
C PHE A 287 2.38 -1.11 -1.37
N TYR A 288 3.26 -0.93 -2.35
CA TYR A 288 3.44 0.36 -3.01
C TYR A 288 2.10 0.94 -3.52
N LEU A 289 1.31 0.15 -4.26
CA LEU A 289 0.01 0.61 -4.75
C LEU A 289 -1.02 0.85 -3.64
N GLU A 290 -0.92 0.14 -2.53
CA GLU A 290 -1.79 0.35 -1.37
C GLU A 290 -1.54 1.70 -0.72
N ILE A 291 -0.26 1.98 -0.44
CA ILE A 291 0.14 3.24 0.20
C ILE A 291 -0.13 4.44 -0.70
N VAL A 292 0.12 4.30 -2.00
CA VAL A 292 0.04 5.42 -2.94
C VAL A 292 -1.36 5.60 -3.52
N ALA A 293 -1.97 4.52 -4.01
CA ALA A 293 -3.23 4.56 -4.74
C ALA A 293 -4.42 3.97 -3.96
N GLY A 294 -4.20 3.39 -2.77
CA GLY A 294 -5.25 2.80 -1.94
C GLY A 294 -5.76 1.44 -2.43
N ARG A 295 -5.06 0.80 -3.38
CA ARG A 295 -5.39 -0.55 -3.85
C ARG A 295 -4.73 -1.58 -2.94
N SER A 296 -5.50 -2.49 -2.36
CA SER A 296 -4.97 -3.56 -1.49
C SER A 296 -3.74 -4.25 -2.10
N ALA A 297 -2.72 -4.47 -1.28
CA ALA A 297 -1.48 -5.14 -1.65
C ALA A 297 -1.69 -6.59 -2.12
N GLY A 298 -2.85 -7.17 -1.82
CA GLY A 298 -3.13 -8.58 -2.03
C GLY A 298 -2.59 -9.44 -0.87
N PRO A 299 -2.67 -10.77 -1.00
CA PRO A 299 -2.16 -11.66 0.04
C PRO A 299 -0.62 -11.57 0.10
N GLY A 300 -0.03 -11.62 1.29
CA GLY A 300 1.40 -11.83 1.46
C GLY A 300 1.76 -13.30 1.72
N PRO A 301 3.02 -13.58 2.11
CA PRO A 301 3.47 -14.89 2.55
C PRO A 301 2.57 -15.54 3.61
N SER A 302 2.64 -16.86 3.73
CA SER A 302 1.96 -17.58 4.82
C SER A 302 2.71 -18.84 5.22
N ALA A 303 2.78 -19.11 6.52
CA ALA A 303 3.44 -20.30 7.06
C ALA A 303 2.78 -21.63 6.61
N GLY A 304 1.49 -21.63 6.24
CA GLY A 304 0.74 -22.83 5.85
C GLY A 304 0.85 -23.26 4.39
N GLY A 305 1.74 -22.61 3.61
CA GLY A 305 1.84 -22.77 2.16
C GLY A 305 0.86 -21.86 1.40
N VAL A 306 1.28 -21.41 0.20
CA VAL A 306 0.49 -20.49 -0.61
C VAL A 306 -0.59 -21.27 -1.37
N GLY A 307 -1.85 -21.15 -0.93
CA GLY A 307 -3.00 -21.68 -1.65
C GLY A 307 -3.23 -20.99 -3.00
N PHE A 308 -4.23 -21.43 -3.77
CA PHE A 308 -4.61 -20.69 -4.98
C PHE A 308 -4.92 -19.24 -4.63
N PRO A 309 -4.33 -18.27 -5.36
CA PRO A 309 -4.60 -16.87 -5.12
C PRO A 309 -6.11 -16.63 -5.25
N SER A 310 -6.76 -16.23 -4.15
CA SER A 310 -8.13 -15.71 -4.25
C SER A 310 -8.03 -14.36 -4.94
N ILE A 311 -8.31 -14.34 -6.24
CA ILE A 311 -8.49 -13.08 -6.96
C ILE A 311 -9.82 -12.53 -6.46
N GLY A 312 -9.77 -11.67 -5.44
CA GLY A 312 -10.89 -10.84 -5.06
C GLY A 312 -11.43 -10.16 -6.32
N ALA A 313 -12.76 -9.98 -6.40
CA ALA A 313 -13.35 -9.22 -7.50
C ALA A 313 -12.55 -7.92 -7.65
N ALA A 314 -12.00 -7.67 -8.84
CA ALA A 314 -11.28 -6.44 -9.14
C ALA A 314 -12.16 -5.29 -8.62
N GLY A 315 -11.74 -4.71 -7.50
CA GLY A 315 -12.55 -3.75 -6.77
C GLY A 315 -12.82 -2.55 -7.66
N SER A 316 -13.87 -1.79 -7.34
CA SER A 316 -14.02 -0.46 -7.92
C SER A 316 -12.71 0.30 -7.74
N PHE A 317 -11.97 0.50 -8.82
CA PHE A 317 -10.75 1.30 -8.82
C PHE A 317 -11.16 2.74 -8.53
N SER A 318 -10.79 3.22 -7.35
CA SER A 318 -10.97 4.59 -6.93
C SER A 318 -9.66 5.02 -6.30
N ALA A 319 -9.25 6.25 -6.57
CA ALA A 319 -8.10 6.82 -5.93
C ALA A 319 -8.29 6.85 -4.41
N GLY A 320 -7.46 6.07 -3.70
CA GLY A 320 -7.29 6.11 -2.26
C GLY A 320 -5.82 6.40 -1.93
N GLY A 321 -5.37 5.97 -0.75
CA GLY A 321 -3.98 6.16 -0.32
C GLY A 321 -3.56 7.64 -0.35
N TYR A 322 -2.29 7.88 -0.69
CA TYR A 322 -1.73 9.23 -0.82
C TYR A 322 -2.41 10.05 -1.93
N MET A 323 -2.64 9.47 -3.11
CA MET A 323 -3.28 10.16 -4.24
C MET A 323 -4.69 10.64 -3.91
N GLY A 324 -5.47 9.85 -3.16
CA GLY A 324 -6.80 10.23 -2.70
C GLY A 324 -6.78 11.40 -1.69
N LEU A 325 -5.72 11.50 -0.87
CA LEU A 325 -5.53 12.65 0.01
C LEU A 325 -5.21 13.91 -0.79
N LEU A 326 -4.26 13.84 -1.72
CA LEU A 326 -3.92 14.96 -2.61
C LEU A 326 -5.12 15.43 -3.45
N GLN A 327 -5.93 14.49 -3.96
CA GLN A 327 -7.17 14.81 -4.66
C GLN A 327 -8.15 15.56 -3.74
N THR A 328 -8.31 15.10 -2.49
CA THR A 328 -9.21 15.75 -1.52
C THR A 328 -8.71 17.16 -1.17
N GLU A 329 -7.41 17.34 -1.02
CA GLU A 329 -6.80 18.65 -0.78
C GLU A 329 -7.04 19.60 -1.96
N GLN A 330 -6.84 19.14 -3.19
CA GLN A 330 -7.11 19.95 -4.38
C GLN A 330 -8.60 20.31 -4.52
N ASN A 331 -9.52 19.39 -4.20
CA ASN A 331 -10.95 19.69 -4.18
C ASN A 331 -11.30 20.78 -3.14
N ILE A 332 -10.63 20.78 -1.97
CA ILE A 332 -10.79 21.83 -0.96
C ILE A 332 -10.31 23.19 -1.50
N ARG A 333 -9.17 23.22 -2.20
CA ARG A 333 -8.67 24.45 -2.84
C ARG A 333 -9.63 24.98 -3.91
N ASN A 334 -10.16 24.11 -4.76
CA ASN A 334 -11.18 24.48 -5.75
C ASN A 334 -12.44 25.04 -5.07
N GLN A 335 -12.86 24.47 -3.94
CA GLN A 335 -14.01 24.95 -3.17
C GLN A 335 -13.75 26.33 -2.53
N GLU A 336 -12.54 26.59 -2.05
CA GLU A 336 -12.14 27.92 -1.55
C GLU A 336 -12.21 28.99 -2.66
N ALA A 337 -11.75 28.66 -3.87
CA ALA A 337 -11.89 29.53 -5.03
C ALA A 337 -13.37 29.79 -5.39
N ASN A 338 -14.22 28.75 -5.35
CA ASN A 338 -15.66 28.90 -5.55
C ASN A 338 -16.32 29.83 -4.50
N ILE A 339 -15.92 29.70 -3.23
CA ILE A 339 -16.40 30.58 -2.15
C ILE A 339 -15.96 32.03 -2.39
N ALA A 340 -14.72 32.28 -2.82
CA ALA A 340 -14.26 33.62 -3.17
C ALA A 340 -15.11 34.22 -4.31
N GLY A 341 -15.40 33.44 -5.35
CA GLY A 341 -16.30 33.83 -6.43
C GLY A 341 -17.72 34.16 -5.95
N LEU A 342 -18.28 33.35 -5.04
CA LEU A 342 -19.60 33.60 -4.45
C LEU A 342 -19.63 34.84 -3.54
N ARG A 343 -18.56 35.12 -2.78
CA ARG A 343 -18.44 36.33 -1.95
C ARG A 343 -18.44 37.60 -2.81
N SER A 344 -17.64 37.60 -3.87
CA SER A 344 -17.60 38.69 -4.85
C SER A 344 -18.98 38.89 -5.51
N SER A 345 -19.59 37.79 -5.95
CA SER A 345 -20.93 37.80 -6.55
C SER A 345 -22.01 38.35 -5.61
N LEU A 346 -21.98 37.97 -4.32
CA LEU A 346 -22.92 38.48 -3.32
C LEU A 346 -22.78 39.99 -3.16
N THR A 347 -21.55 40.48 -3.02
CA THR A 347 -21.24 41.92 -2.89
C THR A 347 -21.76 42.71 -4.09
N GLN A 348 -21.55 42.18 -5.30
CA GLN A 348 -22.06 42.79 -6.53
C GLN A 348 -23.60 42.80 -6.57
N LEU A 349 -24.27 41.72 -6.17
CA LEU A 349 -25.74 41.66 -6.14
C LEU A 349 -26.35 42.58 -5.07
N GLU A 350 -25.69 42.75 -3.93
CA GLU A 350 -26.07 43.73 -2.90
C GLU A 350 -26.03 45.16 -3.48
N SER A 351 -24.97 45.52 -4.20
CA SER A 351 -24.89 46.83 -4.88
C SER A 351 -26.02 47.04 -5.91
N TYR A 352 -26.40 45.99 -6.66
CA TYR A 352 -27.53 46.07 -7.60
C TYR A 352 -28.88 46.14 -6.90
N PHE A 353 -29.01 45.58 -5.69
CA PHE A 353 -30.23 45.69 -4.89
C PHE A 353 -30.42 47.10 -4.37
N GLU A 354 -29.35 47.71 -3.87
CA GLU A 354 -29.34 49.12 -3.46
C GLU A 354 -29.68 50.06 -4.62
N ALA A 355 -29.18 49.75 -5.83
CA ALA A 355 -29.53 50.45 -7.05
C ALA A 355 -30.94 50.14 -7.59
N GLY A 356 -31.73 49.30 -6.91
CA GLY A 356 -33.09 48.91 -7.31
C GLY A 356 -33.17 48.03 -8.56
N ARG A 357 -32.03 47.48 -9.02
CA ARG A 357 -31.89 46.65 -10.23
C ARG A 357 -32.19 45.18 -9.99
N ILE A 358 -32.10 44.68 -8.76
CA ILE A 358 -32.40 43.29 -8.41
C ILE A 358 -33.31 43.21 -7.18
N ASP A 359 -33.92 42.04 -6.94
CA ASP A 359 -34.79 41.80 -5.79
C ASP A 359 -34.01 41.26 -4.58
N SER A 360 -34.44 41.64 -3.38
CA SER A 360 -33.89 41.19 -2.09
C SER A 360 -33.82 39.66 -1.97
N PHE A 361 -34.78 38.95 -2.55
CA PHE A 361 -34.79 37.48 -2.55
C PHE A 361 -33.56 36.88 -3.23
N GLN A 362 -33.05 37.51 -4.30
CA GLN A 362 -31.87 37.03 -5.02
C GLN A 362 -30.59 37.20 -4.19
N VAL A 363 -30.50 38.29 -3.42
CA VAL A 363 -29.41 38.54 -2.48
C VAL A 363 -29.45 37.49 -1.36
N GLU A 364 -30.61 37.25 -0.74
CA GLU A 364 -30.75 36.26 0.32
C GLU A 364 -30.50 34.82 -0.16
N LEU A 365 -30.90 34.50 -1.39
CA LEU A 365 -30.59 33.21 -2.01
C LEU A 365 -29.08 33.01 -2.16
N THR A 366 -28.36 34.04 -2.61
CA THR A 366 -26.89 34.00 -2.78
C THR A 366 -26.19 33.90 -1.44
N ARG A 367 -26.67 34.65 -0.43
CA ARG A 367 -26.17 34.55 0.95
C ARG A 367 -26.37 33.15 1.53
N GLN A 368 -27.53 32.54 1.31
CA GLN A 368 -27.80 31.16 1.71
C GLN A 368 -26.86 30.17 1.01
N ALA A 369 -26.57 30.36 -0.27
CA ALA A 369 -25.63 29.53 -1.02
C ALA A 369 -24.20 29.66 -0.46
N LEU A 370 -23.74 30.88 -0.18
CA LEU A 370 -22.44 31.13 0.45
C LEU A 370 -22.31 30.40 1.81
N PHE A 371 -23.32 30.50 2.68
CA PHE A 371 -23.30 29.79 3.97
C PHE A 371 -23.29 28.27 3.82
N ARG A 372 -23.96 27.73 2.79
CA ARG A 372 -23.93 26.30 2.47
C ARG A 372 -22.52 25.87 2.06
N GLU A 373 -21.87 26.63 1.17
CA GLU A 373 -20.51 26.31 0.72
C GLU A 373 -19.48 26.43 1.84
N GLN A 374 -19.60 27.44 2.71
CA GLN A 374 -18.75 27.55 3.90
C GLN A 374 -18.93 26.35 4.85
N SER A 375 -20.16 25.91 5.09
CA SER A 375 -20.45 24.72 5.90
C SER A 375 -19.88 23.43 5.28
N SER A 376 -19.99 23.31 3.95
CA SER A 376 -19.42 22.21 3.17
C SER A 376 -17.89 22.20 3.27
N LEU A 377 -17.23 23.35 3.14
CA LEU A 377 -15.77 23.50 3.31
C LEU A 377 -15.31 23.03 4.69
N LEU A 378 -15.99 23.45 5.76
CA LEU A 378 -15.67 23.02 7.13
C LEU A 378 -15.82 21.49 7.29
N SER A 379 -16.88 20.93 6.70
CA SER A 379 -17.14 19.47 6.72
C SER A 379 -16.08 18.70 5.92
N ASN A 380 -15.65 19.22 4.77
CA ASN A 380 -14.61 18.64 3.92
C ASN A 380 -13.25 18.69 4.62
N ARG A 381 -12.90 19.80 5.28
CA ARG A 381 -11.68 19.91 6.10
C ARG A 381 -11.66 18.92 7.27
N ALA A 382 -12.77 18.77 7.99
CA ALA A 382 -12.88 17.79 9.07
C ALA A 382 -12.76 16.35 8.55
N SER A 383 -13.38 16.05 7.40
CA SER A 383 -13.30 14.74 6.75
C SER A 383 -11.88 14.43 6.26
N PHE A 384 -11.19 15.44 5.72
CA PHE A 384 -9.79 15.34 5.31
C PHE A 384 -8.87 15.04 6.50
N ALA A 385 -9.03 15.76 7.62
CA ALA A 385 -8.26 15.50 8.83
C ALA A 385 -8.43 14.05 9.33
N ASN A 386 -9.67 13.55 9.36
CA ASN A 386 -9.94 12.16 9.74
C ASN A 386 -9.29 11.14 8.79
N ARG A 387 -9.31 11.39 7.47
CA ARG A 387 -8.65 10.52 6.48
C ARG A 387 -7.14 10.55 6.63
N LEU A 388 -6.57 11.74 6.86
CA LEU A 388 -5.14 11.91 7.10
C LEU A 388 -4.69 11.15 8.36
N ASP A 389 -5.48 11.19 9.44
CA ASP A 389 -5.16 10.47 10.67
C ASP A 389 -5.21 8.95 10.49
N LEU A 390 -6.20 8.43 9.77
CA LEU A 390 -6.25 7.01 9.40
C LEU A 390 -5.07 6.61 8.49
N TYR A 391 -4.69 7.49 7.56
CA TYR A 391 -3.56 7.26 6.68
C TYR A 391 -2.23 7.22 7.45
N LYS A 392 -2.01 8.15 8.39
CA LYS A 392 -0.85 8.11 9.31
C LYS A 392 -0.78 6.78 10.04
N ILE A 393 -1.91 6.27 10.55
CA ILE A 393 -1.96 4.96 11.22
C ILE A 393 -1.56 3.82 10.29
N ASN A 394 -2.00 3.83 9.03
CA ASN A 394 -1.58 2.84 8.02
C ASN A 394 -0.06 2.90 7.78
N LEU A 395 0.52 4.11 7.69
CA LEU A 395 1.98 4.30 7.62
C LEU A 395 2.73 3.89 8.90
N GLY A 396 2.04 3.49 9.97
CA GLY A 396 2.65 3.19 11.28
C GLY A 396 2.95 4.42 12.14
N LEU A 397 2.52 5.61 11.70
CA LEU A 397 2.73 6.88 12.36
C LEU A 397 1.57 7.21 13.33
N PRO A 398 1.84 7.89 14.47
CA PRO A 398 0.80 8.36 15.37
C PRO A 398 0.03 9.53 14.74
N PRO A 399 -1.29 9.65 14.99
CA PRO A 399 -2.13 10.70 14.41
C PRO A 399 -1.73 12.10 14.87
N GLU A 400 -1.15 12.22 16.07
CA GLU A 400 -0.71 13.49 16.66
C GLU A 400 0.47 14.14 15.92
N LEU A 401 1.17 13.41 15.05
CA LEU A 401 2.31 13.93 14.31
C LEU A 401 1.83 15.01 13.31
N PRO A 402 2.38 16.24 13.36
CA PRO A 402 2.04 17.29 12.41
C PRO A 402 2.67 16.97 11.06
N VAL A 403 1.83 16.89 10.03
CA VAL A 403 2.19 16.47 8.68
C VAL A 403 1.72 17.52 7.68
N SER A 404 2.56 17.83 6.70
CA SER A 404 2.22 18.63 5.52
C SER A 404 2.43 17.80 4.26
N MET A 405 1.54 17.91 3.29
CA MET A 405 1.70 17.31 1.97
C MET A 405 2.55 18.21 1.09
N ASP A 406 3.48 17.63 0.35
CA ASP A 406 4.27 18.32 -0.67
C ASP A 406 3.45 18.47 -1.97
N VAL A 407 3.83 19.45 -2.79
CA VAL A 407 3.16 19.71 -4.06
C VAL A 407 3.61 18.68 -5.09
N ASP A 408 2.72 17.72 -5.35
CA ASP A 408 2.95 16.72 -6.38
C ASP A 408 2.85 17.32 -7.81
N PRO A 409 3.84 17.09 -8.69
CA PRO A 409 3.83 17.63 -10.05
C PRO A 409 2.59 17.24 -10.88
N PHE A 410 2.10 16.01 -10.72
CA PHE A 410 0.91 15.52 -11.42
C PHE A 410 -0.37 16.23 -10.93
N PHE A 411 -0.49 16.53 -9.64
CA PHE A 411 -1.66 17.29 -9.15
C PHE A 411 -1.57 18.77 -9.46
N ASN A 412 -0.35 19.33 -9.50
CA ASN A 412 -0.13 20.75 -9.79
C ASN A 412 -0.63 21.15 -11.19
N GLN A 413 -0.58 20.27 -12.19
CA GLN A 413 -1.12 20.56 -13.52
C GLN A 413 -2.65 20.78 -13.52
N PHE A 414 -3.37 20.24 -12.53
CA PHE A 414 -4.83 20.42 -12.36
C PHE A 414 -5.18 21.67 -11.56
N ASN A 415 -4.19 22.46 -11.16
CA ASN A 415 -4.39 23.79 -10.62
C ASN A 415 -4.75 24.76 -11.76
N LEU A 416 -5.98 24.66 -12.26
CA LEU A 416 -6.41 25.37 -13.46
C LEU A 416 -6.44 26.89 -13.26
N ILE A 417 -6.63 27.35 -12.02
CA ILE A 417 -6.61 28.77 -11.65
C ILE A 417 -5.51 28.95 -10.62
N GLU A 418 -4.54 29.83 -10.89
CA GLU A 418 -3.44 30.10 -9.96
C GLU A 418 -3.99 30.57 -8.59
N PRO A 419 -3.55 30.00 -7.44
CA PRO A 419 -4.10 30.32 -6.12
C PRO A 419 -3.96 31.80 -5.75
N ALA A 420 -2.97 32.47 -6.34
CA ALA A 420 -2.76 33.90 -6.20
C ALA A 420 -3.94 34.73 -6.77
N PHE A 421 -4.68 34.24 -7.77
CA PHE A 421 -5.93 34.87 -8.24
C PHE A 421 -7.01 34.87 -7.16
N THR A 422 -7.18 33.76 -6.43
CA THR A 422 -8.16 33.68 -5.34
C THR A 422 -7.82 34.64 -4.19
N SER A 423 -6.54 34.76 -3.85
CA SER A 423 -6.09 35.76 -2.86
C SER A 423 -6.36 37.18 -3.34
N LEU A 424 -6.06 37.48 -4.61
CA LEU A 424 -6.28 38.80 -5.21
C LEU A 424 -7.77 39.16 -5.25
N GLN A 425 -8.64 38.23 -5.66
CA GLN A 425 -10.09 38.45 -5.70
C GLN A 425 -10.66 38.75 -4.31
N ASN A 426 -10.24 38.00 -3.29
CA ASN A 426 -10.64 38.28 -1.91
C ASN A 426 -10.19 39.68 -1.47
N GLN A 427 -8.93 40.06 -1.72
CA GLN A 427 -8.42 41.40 -1.38
C GLN A 427 -9.21 42.52 -2.08
N LEU A 428 -9.51 42.36 -3.37
CA LEU A 428 -10.31 43.34 -4.11
C LEU A 428 -11.75 43.40 -3.62
N THR A 429 -12.35 42.26 -3.26
CA THR A 429 -13.72 42.22 -2.71
C THR A 429 -13.77 42.81 -1.30
N ASP A 430 -12.78 42.55 -0.45
CA ASP A 430 -12.71 43.17 0.88
C ASP A 430 -12.58 44.70 0.74
N LEU A 431 -11.74 45.20 -0.19
CA LEU A 431 -11.65 46.63 -0.51
C LEU A 431 -12.94 47.19 -1.11
N GLN A 432 -13.70 46.41 -1.89
CA GLN A 432 -15.01 46.80 -2.42
C GLN A 432 -16.01 47.03 -1.29
N ILE A 433 -16.05 46.12 -0.31
CA ILE A 433 -16.93 46.21 0.85
C ILE A 433 -16.56 47.43 1.70
N GLU A 434 -15.28 47.60 2.03
CA GLU A 434 -14.80 48.75 2.81
C GLU A 434 -15.07 50.09 2.12
N LEU A 435 -14.90 50.15 0.79
CA LEU A 435 -15.25 51.30 -0.03
C LEU A 435 -16.75 51.58 0.01
N GLY A 436 -17.59 50.55 -0.14
CA GLY A 436 -19.04 50.65 -0.06
C GLY A 436 -19.53 51.15 1.30
N GLU A 437 -19.04 50.58 2.40
CA GLU A 437 -19.37 51.00 3.76
C GLU A 437 -18.96 52.45 4.03
N SER A 438 -17.78 52.86 3.55
CA SER A 438 -17.29 54.24 3.68
C SER A 438 -18.18 55.23 2.92
N ILE A 439 -18.67 54.85 1.74
CA ILE A 439 -19.59 55.66 0.93
C ILE A 439 -20.96 55.75 1.61
N ILE A 440 -21.52 54.62 2.06
CA ILE A 440 -22.82 54.57 2.73
C ILE A 440 -22.79 55.38 4.03
N GLY A 441 -21.70 55.29 4.80
CA GLY A 441 -21.51 56.07 6.04
C GLY A 441 -21.47 57.58 5.83
N MET A 442 -21.15 58.06 4.62
CA MET A 442 -21.22 59.49 4.26
C MET A 442 -22.63 59.93 3.85
N LEU A 443 -23.53 59.01 3.48
CA LEU A 443 -24.88 59.35 3.03
C LEU A 443 -25.78 59.65 4.24
N PRO A 444 -26.64 60.68 4.18
CA PRO A 444 -27.56 60.99 5.28
C PRO A 444 -28.60 59.87 5.48
N ASP A 445 -28.77 59.44 6.72
CA ASP A 445 -29.65 58.32 7.11
C ASP A 445 -31.12 58.57 6.74
N PRO A 446 -31.73 57.78 5.84
CA PRO A 446 -33.11 57.98 5.41
C PRO A 446 -34.14 57.66 6.51
N THR A 447 -33.75 57.03 7.62
CA THR A 447 -34.69 56.56 8.65
C THR A 447 -34.89 57.52 9.83
N GLY A 448 -34.03 58.53 10.00
CA GLY A 448 -34.10 59.48 11.12
C GLY A 448 -35.05 60.67 10.93
N ALA A 449 -35.46 60.98 9.70
CA ALA A 449 -36.40 62.06 9.41
C ALA A 449 -37.84 61.54 9.44
N GLN A 450 -38.62 62.01 10.42
CA GLN A 450 -40.06 61.77 10.47
C GLN A 450 -40.70 62.31 9.17
N LEU A 451 -41.03 61.39 8.26
CA LEU A 451 -41.38 61.66 6.86
C LEU A 451 -42.66 62.52 6.74
N ASP A 452 -42.52 63.72 6.19
CA ASP A 452 -43.63 64.50 5.64
C ASP A 452 -43.71 64.19 4.11
N PRO A 453 -44.81 63.66 3.55
CA PRO A 453 -44.86 63.11 2.18
C PRO A 453 -44.63 64.11 1.02
N LEU A 454 -44.39 65.38 1.31
CA LEU A 454 -44.29 66.47 0.33
C LEU A 454 -42.95 67.23 0.37
N GLN A 455 -42.01 66.85 1.23
CA GLN A 455 -40.64 67.41 1.21
C GLN A 455 -39.69 66.41 0.54
N GLN A 456 -39.19 66.76 -0.65
CA GLN A 456 -38.02 66.10 -1.23
C GLN A 456 -36.84 66.33 -0.26
N LEU A 457 -36.42 65.27 0.43
CA LEU A 457 -35.12 65.24 1.11
C LEU A 457 -34.05 65.39 0.02
N GLU A 458 -33.49 66.59 -0.09
CA GLU A 458 -32.26 66.81 -0.84
C GLU A 458 -31.10 66.45 0.11
N PRO A 459 -30.34 65.38 -0.13
CA PRO A 459 -29.21 65.01 0.72
C PRO A 459 -28.14 66.12 0.70
N GLU A 460 -27.65 66.50 1.88
CA GLU A 460 -26.57 67.47 2.08
C GLU A 460 -25.36 66.78 2.70
N LEU A 461 -24.16 67.01 2.17
CA LEU A 461 -22.91 66.49 2.75
C LEU A 461 -22.19 67.61 3.50
N VAL A 462 -22.01 67.46 4.81
CA VAL A 462 -21.32 68.45 5.64
C VAL A 462 -19.83 68.14 5.67
N TRP A 463 -18.99 69.13 5.36
CA TRP A 463 -17.54 68.97 5.44
C TRP A 463 -17.05 69.10 6.89
N ASP A 464 -16.97 67.99 7.61
CA ASP A 464 -16.44 67.89 8.97
C ASP A 464 -15.18 67.01 9.06
N ALA A 465 -14.61 66.89 10.26
CA ALA A 465 -13.37 66.13 10.47
C ALA A 465 -13.54 64.63 10.18
N GLU A 466 -14.75 64.10 10.36
CA GLU A 466 -15.10 62.71 10.08
C GLU A 466 -15.18 62.48 8.56
N THR A 467 -15.94 63.30 7.84
CA THR A 467 -16.03 63.28 6.37
C THR A 467 -14.66 63.46 5.71
N GLN A 468 -13.82 64.37 6.22
CA GLN A 468 -12.45 64.54 5.72
C GLN A 468 -11.60 63.27 5.87
N ALA A 469 -11.69 62.60 7.02
CA ALA A 469 -10.99 61.34 7.28
C ALA A 469 -11.51 60.22 6.36
N THR A 470 -12.82 60.14 6.16
CA THR A 470 -13.42 59.12 5.30
C THR A 470 -13.05 59.33 3.82
N PHE A 471 -13.00 60.58 3.32
CA PHE A 471 -12.48 60.86 1.97
C PHE A 471 -11.01 60.48 1.82
N ALA A 472 -10.18 60.74 2.84
CA ALA A 472 -8.77 60.34 2.83
C ALA A 472 -8.61 58.81 2.81
N SER A 473 -9.47 58.10 3.55
CA SER A 473 -9.56 56.63 3.52
C SER A 473 -9.91 56.11 2.12
N ILE A 474 -10.90 56.71 1.46
CA ILE A 474 -11.30 56.33 0.09
C ILE A 474 -10.15 56.50 -0.91
N VAL A 475 -9.40 57.60 -0.83
CA VAL A 475 -8.23 57.81 -1.69
C VAL A 475 -7.17 56.72 -1.46
N GLU A 476 -6.91 56.36 -0.20
CA GLU A 476 -5.94 55.31 0.12
C GLU A 476 -6.41 53.93 -0.38
N MET A 477 -7.69 53.58 -0.22
CA MET A 477 -8.27 52.37 -0.79
C MET A 477 -8.13 52.33 -2.31
N LEU A 478 -8.42 53.43 -3.03
CA LEU A 478 -8.24 53.51 -4.48
C LEU A 478 -6.77 53.33 -4.91
N ARG A 479 -5.81 53.84 -4.12
CA ARG A 479 -4.37 53.60 -4.37
C ARG A 479 -3.98 52.14 -4.15
N GLN A 480 -4.56 51.48 -3.16
CA GLN A 480 -4.36 50.04 -2.95
C GLN A 480 -4.93 49.23 -4.12
N ILE A 481 -6.14 49.57 -4.59
CA ILE A 481 -6.75 48.96 -5.78
C ILE A 481 -5.86 49.18 -7.01
N GLN A 482 -5.33 50.39 -7.21
CA GLN A 482 -4.41 50.70 -8.30
C GLN A 482 -3.11 49.89 -8.23
N THR A 483 -2.60 49.63 -7.03
CA THR A 483 -1.41 48.78 -6.81
C THR A 483 -1.72 47.32 -7.14
N LEU A 484 -2.86 46.80 -6.70
CA LEU A 484 -3.31 45.44 -7.02
C LEU A 484 -3.54 45.26 -8.52
N ARG A 485 -4.17 46.22 -9.19
CA ARG A 485 -4.31 46.26 -10.65
C ARG A 485 -2.94 46.25 -11.35
N GLY A 486 -1.98 47.03 -10.86
CA GLY A 486 -0.61 47.01 -11.37
C GLY A 486 0.06 45.63 -11.28
N ARG A 487 -0.21 44.87 -10.21
CA ARG A 487 0.22 43.47 -10.09
C ARG A 487 -0.47 42.56 -11.10
N VAL A 488 -1.75 42.77 -11.41
CA VAL A 488 -2.46 42.02 -12.47
C VAL A 488 -1.74 42.17 -13.81
N THR A 489 -1.46 43.41 -14.21
CA THR A 489 -0.79 43.67 -15.50
C THR A 489 0.68 43.24 -15.50
N GLY A 490 1.39 43.36 -14.37
CA GLY A 490 2.82 43.09 -14.28
C GLY A 490 3.21 41.64 -13.97
N GLU A 491 2.39 40.90 -13.21
CA GLU A 491 2.67 39.54 -12.74
C GLU A 491 1.72 38.52 -13.37
N PHE A 492 0.40 38.76 -13.30
CA PHE A 492 -0.60 37.76 -13.70
C PHE A 492 -0.81 37.65 -15.21
N ALA A 493 -0.96 38.76 -15.93
CA ALA A 493 -1.15 38.74 -17.38
C ALA A 493 0.00 38.03 -18.13
N PRO A 494 1.29 38.25 -17.80
CA PRO A 494 2.39 37.48 -18.39
C PRO A 494 2.32 35.98 -18.09
N LEU A 495 1.92 35.58 -16.88
CA LEU A 495 1.74 34.16 -16.53
C LEU A 495 0.64 33.51 -17.37
N VAL A 496 -0.48 34.21 -17.59
CA VAL A 496 -1.55 33.72 -18.47
C VAL A 496 -1.08 33.62 -19.92
N ALA A 497 -0.28 34.58 -20.39
CA ALA A 497 0.33 34.53 -21.72
C ALA A 497 1.21 33.27 -21.89
N GLU A 498 2.02 32.95 -20.89
CA GLU A 498 2.87 31.75 -20.87
C GLU A 498 2.04 30.46 -20.92
N ASP A 499 0.92 30.39 -20.17
CA ASP A 499 0.00 29.25 -20.23
C ASP A 499 -0.66 29.10 -21.62
N VAL A 500 -1.00 30.21 -22.30
CA VAL A 500 -1.57 30.20 -23.66
C VAL A 500 -0.54 29.77 -24.71
N ASP A 501 0.71 30.22 -24.59
CA ASP A 501 1.81 29.78 -25.45
C ASP A 501 2.14 28.29 -25.20
N GLY A 502 2.12 27.82 -23.96
CA GLY A 502 2.27 26.41 -23.62
C GLY A 502 1.20 25.51 -24.27
N LEU A 503 -0.06 25.98 -24.32
CA LEU A 503 -1.10 25.30 -25.08
C LEU A 503 -0.76 25.21 -26.57
N ARG A 504 -0.22 26.28 -27.17
CA ARG A 504 0.17 26.32 -28.59
C ARG A 504 1.29 25.31 -28.88
N GLU A 505 2.25 25.15 -27.99
CA GLU A 505 3.31 24.15 -28.13
C GLU A 505 2.77 22.71 -28.07
N MET A 506 1.78 22.45 -27.22
CA MET A 506 1.16 21.13 -27.06
C MET A 506 0.13 20.79 -28.15
N LEU A 507 -0.34 21.77 -28.94
CA LEU A 507 -1.37 21.57 -29.96
C LEU A 507 -1.12 20.39 -30.92
N PRO A 508 0.07 20.22 -31.54
CA PRO A 508 0.27 19.14 -32.51
C PRO A 508 0.09 17.77 -31.89
N ARG A 509 0.59 17.58 -30.67
CA ARG A 509 0.45 16.34 -29.90
C ARG A 509 -1.02 16.08 -29.56
N ARG A 510 -1.73 17.10 -29.08
CA ARG A 510 -3.16 17.01 -28.73
C ARG A 510 -4.06 16.68 -29.92
N VAL A 511 -3.76 17.25 -31.09
CA VAL A 511 -4.51 16.92 -32.33
C VAL A 511 -4.32 15.45 -32.70
N ALA A 512 -3.08 14.94 -32.62
CA ALA A 512 -2.80 13.52 -32.89
C ALA A 512 -3.51 12.59 -31.89
N GLU A 513 -3.50 12.91 -30.60
CA GLU A 513 -4.20 12.15 -29.55
C GLU A 513 -5.72 12.10 -29.81
N LEU A 514 -6.34 13.22 -30.17
CA LEU A 514 -7.78 13.27 -30.47
C LEU A 514 -8.13 12.47 -31.74
N GLU A 515 -7.28 12.51 -32.77
CA GLU A 515 -7.46 11.72 -33.98
C GLU A 515 -7.36 10.21 -33.69
N ASP A 516 -6.47 9.82 -32.78
CA ASP A 516 -6.33 8.42 -32.37
C ASP A 516 -7.54 7.95 -31.53
N ILE A 517 -7.99 8.73 -30.55
CA ILE A 517 -9.21 8.43 -29.77
C ILE A 517 -10.42 8.30 -30.70
N GLN A 518 -10.55 9.16 -31.72
CA GLN A 518 -11.63 9.05 -32.71
C GLN A 518 -11.56 7.75 -33.52
N ARG A 519 -10.36 7.29 -33.85
CA ARG A 519 -10.12 6.01 -34.55
C ARG A 519 -10.52 4.84 -33.66
N GLN A 520 -10.02 4.79 -32.43
CA GLN A 520 -10.34 3.75 -31.44
C GLN A 520 -11.86 3.66 -31.21
N LEU A 521 -12.54 4.81 -31.04
CA LEU A 521 -13.99 4.86 -30.81
C LEU A 521 -14.80 4.33 -32.00
N ALA A 522 -14.33 4.57 -33.24
CA ALA A 522 -14.94 4.00 -34.44
C ALA A 522 -14.79 2.46 -34.47
N GLU A 523 -13.66 1.93 -34.01
CA GLU A 523 -13.41 0.49 -33.93
C GLU A 523 -14.28 -0.19 -32.86
N TYR A 524 -14.45 0.40 -31.67
CA TYR A 524 -15.34 -0.13 -30.62
C TYR A 524 -16.77 -0.36 -31.11
N GLY A 525 -17.29 0.55 -31.94
CA GLY A 525 -18.63 0.43 -32.52
C GLY A 525 -18.78 -0.79 -33.43
N THR A 526 -17.70 -1.27 -34.05
CA THR A 526 -17.74 -2.43 -34.94
C THR A 526 -17.77 -3.77 -34.20
N GLN A 527 -17.13 -3.85 -33.02
CA GLN A 527 -17.03 -5.10 -32.24
C GLN A 527 -18.35 -5.55 -31.60
N ASN A 528 -19.27 -4.62 -31.31
CA ASN A 528 -20.56 -4.93 -30.68
C ASN A 528 -21.73 -5.13 -31.66
N GLY A 529 -21.46 -5.24 -32.97
CA GLY A 529 -22.48 -5.53 -33.98
C GLY A 529 -23.47 -4.39 -34.27
N GLN A 530 -23.29 -3.22 -33.64
CA GLN A 530 -23.99 -1.98 -33.99
C GLN A 530 -22.96 -0.85 -34.04
N PRO A 531 -22.68 -0.26 -35.22
CA PRO A 531 -21.76 0.87 -35.31
C PRO A 531 -22.29 1.96 -34.39
N THR A 532 -21.57 2.22 -33.30
CA THR A 532 -21.80 3.41 -32.50
C THR A 532 -21.54 4.58 -33.43
N SER A 533 -22.61 5.19 -33.95
CA SER A 533 -22.44 6.31 -34.86
C SER A 533 -21.70 7.41 -34.10
N GLN A 534 -20.58 7.87 -34.68
CA GLN A 534 -19.73 8.94 -34.11
C GLN A 534 -20.56 10.18 -33.69
N GLU A 535 -21.70 10.42 -34.36
CA GLU A 535 -22.66 11.49 -34.04
C GLU A 535 -23.39 11.32 -32.70
N SER A 536 -23.60 10.10 -32.20
CA SER A 536 -24.44 9.88 -31.01
C SER A 536 -23.73 10.09 -29.66
N VAL A 537 -22.40 9.96 -29.61
CA VAL A 537 -21.64 10.00 -28.35
C VAL A 537 -20.98 11.36 -28.11
N THR A 538 -20.65 12.13 -29.15
CA THR A 538 -19.68 13.22 -28.98
C THR A 538 -20.09 14.60 -29.47
N ASN A 539 -21.12 14.79 -30.32
CA ASN A 539 -21.59 16.13 -30.75
C ASN A 539 -20.47 17.18 -31.04
N GLY A 540 -19.34 16.76 -31.63
CA GLY A 540 -18.21 17.65 -31.90
C GLY A 540 -17.27 17.97 -30.74
N VAL A 541 -17.43 17.35 -29.56
CA VAL A 541 -16.53 17.46 -28.40
C VAL A 541 -15.10 17.02 -28.76
N LEU A 542 -14.96 15.95 -29.54
CA LEU A 542 -13.67 15.45 -30.02
C LEU A 542 -13.17 16.20 -31.27
N SER A 543 -13.83 17.28 -31.73
CA SER A 543 -13.45 17.94 -32.98
C SER A 543 -12.12 18.71 -32.87
N THR A 544 -11.15 18.35 -33.71
CA THR A 544 -9.84 19.01 -33.78
C THR A 544 -9.95 20.49 -34.18
N GLY A 545 -10.95 20.85 -34.99
CA GLY A 545 -11.19 22.22 -35.43
C GLY A 545 -11.62 23.21 -34.34
N ARG A 546 -12.13 22.75 -33.19
CA ARG A 546 -12.34 23.63 -32.01
C ARG A 546 -11.00 23.97 -31.39
N LEU A 547 -10.18 22.95 -31.15
CA LEU A 547 -8.88 23.05 -30.49
C LEU A 547 -7.90 23.94 -31.26
N THR A 548 -7.82 23.79 -32.60
CA THR A 548 -6.88 24.58 -33.42
C THR A 548 -7.19 26.08 -33.45
N ARG A 549 -8.45 26.48 -33.21
CA ARG A 549 -8.86 27.90 -33.16
C ARG A 549 -8.74 28.52 -31.77
N LEU A 550 -8.62 27.69 -30.72
CA LEU A 550 -8.72 28.14 -29.34
C LEU A 550 -7.59 29.11 -28.93
N PRO A 551 -6.29 28.85 -29.21
CA PRO A 551 -5.24 29.78 -28.78
C PRO A 551 -5.42 31.19 -29.35
N GLY A 552 -5.78 31.32 -30.63
CA GLY A 552 -6.04 32.63 -31.23
C GLY A 552 -7.27 33.33 -30.64
N GLN A 553 -8.26 32.59 -30.14
CA GLN A 553 -9.39 33.17 -29.40
C GLN A 553 -8.97 33.64 -28.01
N LEU A 554 -8.17 32.85 -27.29
CA LEU A 554 -7.67 33.20 -25.96
C LEU A 554 -6.73 34.42 -26.01
N GLU A 555 -5.86 34.50 -27.01
CA GLU A 555 -4.99 35.67 -27.23
C GLU A 555 -5.79 36.95 -27.51
N ALA A 556 -6.86 36.84 -28.29
CA ALA A 556 -7.73 37.98 -28.55
C ALA A 556 -8.43 38.46 -27.26
N ILE A 557 -8.99 37.53 -26.48
CA ILE A 557 -9.64 37.85 -25.20
C ILE A 557 -8.62 38.42 -24.22
N GLN A 558 -7.41 37.86 -24.15
CA GLN A 558 -6.35 38.37 -23.29
C GLN A 558 -5.94 39.79 -23.69
N ALA A 559 -5.77 40.07 -25.00
CA ALA A 559 -5.43 41.40 -25.48
C ALA A 559 -6.53 42.43 -25.16
N ASP A 560 -7.80 42.04 -25.27
CA ASP A 560 -8.94 42.87 -24.89
C ASP A 560 -8.91 43.16 -23.37
N LEU A 561 -8.70 42.14 -22.53
CA LEU A 561 -8.58 42.30 -21.07
C LEU A 561 -7.37 43.16 -20.67
N GLU A 562 -6.22 43.02 -21.34
CA GLU A 562 -5.05 43.87 -21.09
C GLU A 562 -5.32 45.34 -21.42
N ALA A 563 -6.09 45.60 -22.49
CA ALA A 563 -6.55 46.94 -22.82
C ALA A 563 -7.54 47.47 -21.75
N ASP A 564 -8.46 46.63 -21.28
CA ASP A 564 -9.40 46.98 -20.20
C ASP A 564 -8.67 47.28 -18.89
N PHE A 565 -7.65 46.51 -18.50
CA PHE A 565 -6.82 46.81 -17.33
C PHE A 565 -6.03 48.12 -17.49
N ALA A 566 -5.60 48.48 -18.69
CA ALA A 566 -5.00 49.78 -18.95
C ALA A 566 -6.03 50.92 -18.76
N LEU A 567 -7.25 50.74 -19.27
CA LEU A 567 -8.36 51.68 -19.11
C LEU A 567 -8.76 51.85 -17.64
N HIS A 568 -8.92 50.75 -16.88
CA HIS A 568 -9.15 50.79 -15.43
C HIS A 568 -8.07 51.60 -14.72
N GLY A 569 -6.83 51.45 -15.16
CA GLY A 569 -5.71 52.23 -14.67
C GLY A 569 -5.88 53.72 -14.83
N GLU A 570 -6.20 54.15 -16.05
CA GLU A 570 -6.46 55.56 -16.35
C GLU A 570 -7.67 56.10 -15.59
N THR A 571 -8.72 55.30 -15.44
CA THR A 571 -9.94 55.71 -14.72
C THR A 571 -9.67 55.84 -13.22
N LEU A 572 -8.96 54.91 -12.60
CA LEU A 572 -8.54 54.99 -11.20
C LEU A 572 -7.65 56.22 -10.95
N ASP A 573 -6.70 56.52 -11.84
CA ASP A 573 -5.87 57.73 -11.71
C ASP A 573 -6.71 59.02 -11.81
N LYS A 574 -7.71 59.06 -12.71
CA LYS A 574 -8.67 60.19 -12.82
C LYS A 574 -9.53 60.32 -11.58
N LEU A 575 -10.01 59.20 -11.01
CA LEU A 575 -10.82 59.18 -9.79
C LEU A 575 -10.01 59.67 -8.58
N ILE A 576 -8.77 59.19 -8.42
CA ILE A 576 -7.86 59.62 -7.35
C ILE A 576 -7.60 61.13 -7.47
N ALA A 577 -7.23 61.60 -8.66
CA ALA A 577 -6.97 63.03 -8.89
C ALA A 577 -8.23 63.90 -8.67
N GLY A 578 -9.40 63.41 -9.11
CA GLY A 578 -10.69 64.07 -8.91
C GLY A 578 -11.07 64.17 -7.44
N LEU A 579 -10.84 63.11 -6.66
CA LEU A 579 -11.04 63.07 -5.22
C LEU A 579 -10.11 64.01 -4.45
N GLU A 580 -8.83 64.02 -4.79
CA GLU A 580 -7.84 64.93 -4.20
C GLU A 580 -8.20 66.39 -4.50
N GLN A 581 -8.67 66.68 -5.72
CA GLN A 581 -9.16 68.00 -6.09
C GLN A 581 -10.46 68.36 -5.36
N LEU A 582 -11.39 67.42 -5.19
CA LEU A 582 -12.62 67.62 -4.43
C LEU A 582 -12.30 67.88 -2.96
N GLN A 583 -11.31 67.19 -2.36
CA GLN A 583 -10.82 67.46 -1.01
C GLN A 583 -10.26 68.88 -0.87
N ALA A 584 -9.58 69.40 -1.90
CA ALA A 584 -9.04 70.75 -1.91
C ALA A 584 -10.13 71.83 -2.06
N ASP A 585 -11.14 71.57 -2.89
CA ASP A 585 -12.25 72.51 -3.17
C ASP A 585 -13.36 72.47 -2.09
N ALA A 586 -13.52 71.33 -1.41
CA ALA A 586 -14.58 71.03 -0.45
C ALA A 586 -14.80 72.08 0.67
N PRO A 587 -13.75 72.68 1.29
CA PRO A 587 -13.94 73.70 2.32
C PRO A 587 -14.64 74.97 1.82
N SER A 588 -14.73 75.17 0.50
CA SER A 588 -15.29 76.36 -0.15
C SER A 588 -16.63 76.14 -0.86
N LEU A 589 -17.11 74.89 -0.91
CA LEU A 589 -18.34 74.49 -1.61
C LEU A 589 -19.54 74.46 -0.65
N ALA A 590 -20.73 74.77 -1.17
CA ALA A 590 -21.97 74.57 -0.42
C ALA A 590 -22.23 73.07 -0.22
N PRO A 591 -22.78 72.62 0.93
CA PRO A 591 -23.04 71.19 1.24
C PRO A 591 -23.80 70.43 0.14
N LYS A 592 -24.71 71.11 -0.57
CA LYS A 592 -25.48 70.57 -1.70
C LYS A 592 -24.65 70.38 -2.96
N GLU A 593 -23.80 71.34 -3.29
CA GLU A 593 -22.92 71.26 -4.45
C GLU A 593 -21.83 70.22 -4.23
N LEU A 594 -21.34 70.11 -2.99
CA LEU A 594 -20.38 69.10 -2.55
C LEU A 594 -20.97 67.69 -2.66
N PHE A 595 -22.20 67.47 -2.17
CA PHE A 595 -22.89 66.19 -2.34
C PHE A 595 -23.09 65.83 -3.82
N LYS A 596 -23.57 66.77 -4.64
CA LYS A 596 -23.85 66.51 -6.07
C LYS A 596 -22.58 66.19 -6.86
N ARG A 597 -21.46 66.82 -6.51
CA ARG A 597 -20.16 66.57 -7.13
C ARG A 597 -19.54 65.25 -6.66
N ALA A 598 -19.60 64.96 -5.36
CA ALA A 598 -19.19 63.66 -4.80
C ALA A 598 -20.04 62.50 -5.33
N GLN A 599 -21.34 62.71 -5.56
CA GLN A 599 -22.23 61.69 -6.12
C GLN A 599 -21.84 61.29 -7.54
N ILE A 600 -21.49 62.26 -8.39
CA ILE A 600 -21.12 62.04 -9.79
C ILE A 600 -19.70 61.49 -9.90
N ASP A 601 -18.75 62.11 -9.18
CA ASP A 601 -17.32 61.85 -9.36
C ASP A 601 -16.82 60.69 -8.49
N VAL A 602 -17.54 60.29 -7.44
CA VAL A 602 -17.06 59.33 -6.43
C VAL A 602 -18.06 58.22 -6.13
N PHE A 603 -19.26 58.57 -5.65
CA PHE A 603 -20.20 57.57 -5.11
C PHE A 603 -20.80 56.64 -6.16
N GLY A 604 -20.87 57.07 -7.43
CA GLY A 604 -21.29 56.22 -8.54
C GLY A 604 -20.14 55.51 -9.26
N GLN A 605 -19.04 56.24 -9.53
CA GLN A 605 -17.96 55.72 -10.36
C GLN A 605 -17.04 54.75 -9.62
N ALA A 606 -16.58 55.06 -8.41
CA ALA A 606 -15.60 54.22 -7.73
C ALA A 606 -16.09 52.77 -7.46
N PRO A 607 -17.32 52.53 -6.98
CA PRO A 607 -17.86 51.17 -6.83
C PRO A 607 -18.07 50.44 -8.16
N SER A 608 -18.41 51.17 -9.23
CA SER A 608 -18.56 50.64 -10.58
C SER A 608 -17.21 50.17 -11.13
N GLU A 609 -16.16 50.98 -11.00
CA GLU A 609 -14.82 50.66 -11.50
C GLU A 609 -14.22 49.45 -10.79
N ILE A 610 -14.32 49.36 -9.45
CA ILE A 610 -13.80 48.18 -8.74
C ILE A 610 -14.57 46.90 -9.11
N SER A 611 -15.89 47.00 -9.33
CA SER A 611 -16.71 45.87 -9.75
C SER A 611 -16.31 45.38 -11.15
N ALA A 612 -16.05 46.31 -12.08
CA ALA A 612 -15.56 46.00 -13.41
C ALA A 612 -14.17 45.35 -13.36
N LEU A 613 -13.24 45.93 -12.57
CA LEU A 613 -11.90 45.38 -12.37
C LEU A 613 -11.93 43.94 -11.83
N ILE A 614 -12.74 43.66 -10.80
CA ILE A 614 -12.87 42.31 -10.23
C ILE A 614 -13.37 41.32 -11.29
N SER A 615 -14.32 41.76 -12.13
CA SER A 615 -14.89 40.94 -13.19
C SER A 615 -13.87 40.64 -14.30
N ASP A 616 -13.03 41.60 -14.66
CA ASP A 616 -11.96 41.39 -15.65
C ASP A 616 -10.82 40.54 -15.08
N VAL A 617 -10.50 40.66 -13.78
CA VAL A 617 -9.59 39.74 -13.09
C VAL A 617 -10.13 38.30 -13.11
N LEU A 618 -11.43 38.12 -12.89
CA LEU A 618 -12.08 36.82 -13.07
C LEU A 618 -11.97 36.36 -14.53
N GLY A 619 -12.25 37.23 -15.51
CA GLY A 619 -12.07 36.96 -16.94
C GLY A 619 -10.68 36.42 -17.27
N LEU A 620 -9.64 37.09 -16.78
CA LEU A 620 -8.24 36.67 -16.97
C LEU A 620 -7.96 35.30 -16.34
N SER A 621 -8.47 35.04 -15.14
CA SER A 621 -8.34 33.73 -14.49
C SER A 621 -9.06 32.60 -15.24
N LEU A 622 -10.19 32.92 -15.91
CA LEU A 622 -10.91 31.98 -16.75
C LEU A 622 -10.16 31.68 -18.06
N VAL A 623 -9.45 32.65 -18.64
CA VAL A 623 -8.55 32.43 -19.79
C VAL A 623 -7.44 31.44 -19.41
N GLN A 624 -6.80 31.65 -18.26
CA GLN A 624 -5.80 30.71 -17.73
C GLN A 624 -6.37 29.30 -17.57
N ALA A 625 -7.54 29.18 -16.92
CA ALA A 625 -8.20 27.90 -16.74
C ALA A 625 -8.48 27.20 -18.07
N ARG A 626 -8.93 27.93 -19.10
CA ARG A 626 -9.15 27.36 -20.43
C ARG A 626 -7.86 26.83 -21.07
N ALA A 627 -6.78 27.60 -20.98
CA ALA A 627 -5.47 27.23 -21.54
C ALA A 627 -4.89 25.99 -20.85
N ARG A 628 -4.80 26.01 -19.51
CA ARG A 628 -4.29 24.91 -18.70
C ARG A 628 -5.10 23.62 -18.90
N THR A 629 -6.44 23.71 -18.92
CA THR A 629 -7.33 22.56 -19.14
C THR A 629 -7.01 21.80 -20.44
N GLU A 630 -6.68 22.53 -21.52
CA GLU A 630 -6.42 21.92 -22.83
C GLU A 630 -4.95 21.46 -22.99
N SER A 631 -4.04 21.98 -22.17
CA SER A 631 -2.61 21.61 -22.20
C SER A 631 -2.31 20.26 -21.53
N ILE A 632 -3.15 19.80 -20.60
CA ILE A 632 -2.93 18.56 -19.83
C ILE A 632 -3.07 17.34 -20.75
N THR A 633 -2.13 16.40 -20.65
CA THR A 633 -2.12 15.13 -21.41
C THR A 633 -2.00 13.92 -20.47
N LEU A 634 -2.60 12.80 -20.85
CA LEU A 634 -2.43 11.53 -20.15
C LEU A 634 -1.25 10.75 -20.74
N THR A 635 -0.61 9.91 -19.93
CA THR A 635 0.40 8.97 -20.43
C THR A 635 -0.28 7.85 -21.22
N GLU A 636 0.24 7.51 -22.39
CA GLU A 636 -0.39 6.57 -23.31
C GLU A 636 -0.32 5.11 -22.83
N VAL A 637 -1.41 4.37 -23.07
CA VAL A 637 -1.53 2.93 -22.81
C VAL A 637 -2.17 2.32 -24.05
N ASP A 638 -1.40 1.59 -24.85
CA ASP A 638 -1.84 0.93 -26.08
C ASP A 638 -1.43 -0.55 -26.04
N ILE A 639 -2.27 -1.36 -25.38
CA ILE A 639 -2.07 -2.80 -25.27
C ILE A 639 -3.40 -3.53 -25.34
N SER A 640 -3.47 -4.59 -26.15
CA SER A 640 -4.65 -5.43 -26.20
C SER A 640 -4.73 -6.36 -24.99
N ALA A 641 -5.95 -6.81 -24.66
CA ALA A 641 -6.13 -7.72 -23.52
C ALA A 641 -5.52 -9.11 -23.73
N GLU A 642 -5.29 -9.53 -24.97
CA GLU A 642 -4.64 -10.80 -25.30
C GLU A 642 -3.12 -10.70 -25.10
N GLU A 643 -2.51 -9.61 -25.58
CA GLU A 643 -1.10 -9.31 -25.34
C GLU A 643 -0.82 -9.15 -23.84
N ALA A 644 -1.66 -8.41 -23.12
CA ALA A 644 -1.54 -8.24 -21.67
C ALA A 644 -1.61 -9.59 -20.92
N LEU A 645 -2.44 -10.54 -21.38
CA LEU A 645 -2.54 -11.87 -20.79
C LEU A 645 -1.29 -12.71 -21.05
N GLU A 646 -0.71 -12.64 -22.24
CA GLU A 646 0.53 -13.34 -22.58
C GLU A 646 1.71 -12.81 -21.75
N ILE A 647 1.83 -11.49 -21.61
CA ILE A 647 2.81 -10.86 -20.72
C ILE A 647 2.58 -11.30 -19.27
N ALA A 648 1.33 -11.29 -18.82
CA ALA A 648 0.95 -11.73 -17.48
C ALA A 648 1.35 -13.19 -17.22
N ARG A 649 1.09 -14.10 -18.16
CA ARG A 649 1.44 -15.52 -18.04
C ARG A 649 2.93 -15.73 -17.81
N ALA A 650 3.79 -14.95 -18.47
CA ALA A 650 5.24 -15.08 -18.37
C ALA A 650 5.82 -14.43 -17.09
N ASN A 651 5.25 -13.32 -16.63
CA ASN A 651 5.87 -12.48 -15.60
C ASN A 651 5.21 -12.59 -14.22
N ARG A 652 3.95 -13.04 -14.14
CA ARG A 652 3.24 -13.08 -12.87
C ARG A 652 3.75 -14.19 -11.95
N ARG A 653 4.20 -13.78 -10.77
CA ARG A 653 4.70 -14.69 -9.72
C ARG A 653 3.61 -15.60 -9.17
N ASP A 654 2.39 -15.07 -9.02
CA ASP A 654 1.24 -15.84 -8.54
C ASP A 654 0.77 -16.87 -9.58
N TRP A 655 0.95 -16.60 -10.87
CA TRP A 655 0.70 -17.58 -11.93
C TRP A 655 1.66 -18.76 -11.81
N MET A 656 2.96 -18.49 -11.60
CA MET A 656 3.95 -19.53 -11.37
C MET A 656 3.63 -20.35 -10.11
N ASN A 657 3.15 -19.71 -9.04
CA ASN A 657 2.71 -20.38 -7.82
C ASN A 657 1.46 -21.24 -8.06
N ALA A 658 0.47 -20.75 -8.80
CA ALA A 658 -0.73 -21.50 -9.14
C ALA A 658 -0.42 -22.75 -10.00
N GLN A 659 0.52 -22.63 -10.94
CA GLN A 659 1.02 -23.76 -11.71
C GLN A 659 1.77 -24.76 -10.82
N ALA A 660 2.59 -24.27 -9.88
CA ALA A 660 3.29 -25.12 -8.92
C ALA A 660 2.32 -25.90 -8.03
N ALA A 661 1.28 -25.26 -7.51
CA ALA A 661 0.24 -25.88 -6.68
C ALA A 661 -0.53 -26.99 -7.42
N LEU A 662 -0.76 -26.82 -8.74
CA LEU A 662 -1.35 -27.88 -9.57
C LEU A 662 -0.46 -29.12 -9.60
N VAL A 663 0.84 -28.94 -9.86
CA VAL A 663 1.82 -30.03 -9.88
C VAL A 663 1.97 -30.67 -8.50
N ASP A 664 1.87 -29.88 -7.41
CA ASP A 664 1.96 -30.38 -6.03
C ASP A 664 0.81 -31.34 -5.72
N SER A 665 -0.42 -30.96 -6.05
CA SER A 665 -1.58 -31.85 -5.87
C SER A 665 -1.48 -33.13 -6.70
N TRP A 666 -0.85 -33.07 -7.88
CA TRP A 666 -0.60 -34.23 -8.72
C TRP A 666 0.43 -35.17 -8.08
N ARG A 667 1.53 -34.65 -7.52
CA ARG A 667 2.54 -35.46 -6.81
C ARG A 667 1.97 -36.16 -5.59
N GLN A 668 1.08 -35.50 -4.85
CA GLN A 668 0.42 -36.09 -3.68
C GLN A 668 -0.35 -37.38 -4.02
N ILE A 669 -0.89 -37.53 -5.24
CA ILE A 669 -1.51 -38.79 -5.68
C ILE A 669 -0.51 -39.95 -5.58
N GLY A 670 0.73 -39.73 -6.03
CA GLY A 670 1.79 -40.71 -5.96
C GLY A 670 2.23 -41.04 -4.53
N PHE A 671 2.25 -40.02 -3.66
CA PHE A 671 2.54 -40.19 -2.23
C PHE A 671 1.49 -41.07 -1.54
N PHE A 672 0.20 -40.74 -1.65
CA PHE A 672 -0.88 -41.55 -1.06
C PHE A 672 -1.09 -42.90 -1.75
N ALA A 673 -0.66 -43.06 -3.00
CA ALA A 673 -0.67 -44.37 -3.66
C ALA A 673 0.31 -45.35 -3.02
N ASN A 674 1.47 -44.89 -2.52
CA ASN A 674 2.45 -45.76 -1.88
C ASN A 674 1.91 -46.40 -0.58
N ASP A 675 1.02 -45.70 0.13
CA ASP A 675 0.30 -46.23 1.28
C ASP A 675 -0.61 -47.44 0.96
N LEU A 676 -0.80 -47.80 -0.31
CA LEU A 676 -1.53 -49.00 -0.75
C LEU A 676 -0.62 -50.21 -1.02
N GLU A 677 0.70 -50.04 -1.03
CA GLU A 677 1.69 -51.09 -1.29
C GLU A 677 1.99 -51.97 -0.06
N ALA A 678 2.37 -53.24 -0.23
CA ALA A 678 2.75 -54.09 0.90
C ALA A 678 3.85 -53.45 1.76
N ASP A 679 3.85 -53.72 3.07
CA ASP A 679 4.97 -53.34 3.92
C ASP A 679 6.07 -54.39 3.80
N LEU A 680 7.32 -53.97 3.60
CA LEU A 680 8.47 -54.86 3.49
C LEU A 680 9.71 -54.16 4.02
N ASP A 681 10.07 -54.49 5.26
CA ASP A 681 11.19 -53.88 5.97
C ASP A 681 12.34 -54.84 6.16
N VAL A 682 13.56 -54.34 5.96
CA VAL A 682 14.79 -54.99 6.39
C VAL A 682 15.24 -54.35 7.70
N VAL A 683 15.25 -55.13 8.77
CA VAL A 683 15.65 -54.68 10.11
C VAL A 683 17.00 -55.27 10.47
N PHE A 684 17.98 -54.41 10.73
CA PHE A 684 19.33 -54.76 11.15
C PHE A 684 19.59 -54.15 12.53
N SER A 685 19.62 -54.96 13.58
CA SER A 685 19.85 -54.48 14.95
C SER A 685 20.96 -55.25 15.64
N GLY A 686 21.69 -54.60 16.53
CA GLY A 686 22.71 -55.24 17.32
C GLY A 686 22.98 -54.52 18.63
N ASP A 687 23.45 -55.27 19.61
CA ASP A 687 23.77 -54.75 20.94
C ASP A 687 25.05 -55.39 21.49
N ILE A 688 25.80 -54.62 22.29
CA ILE A 688 27.04 -55.06 22.96
C ILE A 688 27.03 -54.53 24.40
N GLY A 689 27.03 -55.45 25.36
CA GLY A 689 27.09 -55.14 26.78
C GLY A 689 28.50 -55.19 27.39
N ASN A 690 28.69 -54.52 28.53
CA ASN A 690 29.91 -54.64 29.33
C ASN A 690 29.97 -55.96 30.11
N VAL A 691 31.18 -56.37 30.51
CA VAL A 691 31.40 -57.58 31.33
C VAL A 691 31.99 -57.21 32.69
N GLY A 692 31.32 -57.63 33.78
CA GLY A 692 31.75 -57.36 35.16
C GLY A 692 31.41 -55.94 35.61
N SER A 693 32.23 -55.38 36.52
CA SER A 693 31.97 -54.05 37.12
C SER A 693 32.62 -52.87 36.39
N ASN A 694 33.19 -53.08 35.19
CA ASN A 694 33.84 -52.02 34.43
C ASN A 694 32.89 -51.47 33.35
N PRO A 695 32.46 -50.19 33.43
CA PRO A 695 31.50 -49.60 32.47
C PRO A 695 32.05 -49.44 31.04
N VAL A 696 33.38 -49.43 30.85
CA VAL A 696 33.99 -49.19 29.53
C VAL A 696 34.57 -50.44 28.88
N LYS A 697 34.41 -51.61 29.51
CA LYS A 697 34.91 -52.89 28.99
C LYS A 697 33.79 -53.63 28.24
N PHE A 698 33.50 -53.18 27.02
CA PHE A 698 32.61 -53.89 26.09
C PHE A 698 33.28 -55.17 25.59
N ASN A 699 32.51 -56.25 25.45
CA ASN A 699 33.00 -57.50 24.90
C ASN A 699 32.13 -57.94 23.72
N SER A 700 32.74 -58.12 22.55
CA SER A 700 32.07 -58.65 21.36
C SER A 700 31.44 -60.02 21.59
N ASP A 701 32.02 -60.84 22.48
CA ASP A 701 31.51 -62.18 22.78
C ASP A 701 30.17 -62.14 23.54
N ASN A 702 29.82 -60.99 24.14
CA ASN A 702 28.53 -60.72 24.77
C ASN A 702 27.60 -59.92 23.84
N GLY A 703 27.98 -59.78 22.56
CA GLY A 703 27.20 -59.06 21.57
C GLY A 703 26.11 -59.93 20.95
N ARG A 704 25.04 -59.29 20.49
CA ARG A 704 23.97 -59.92 19.70
C ARG A 704 23.77 -59.13 18.42
N LEU A 705 23.62 -59.85 17.32
CA LEU A 705 23.21 -59.28 16.03
C LEU A 705 21.93 -59.97 15.57
N ARG A 706 20.95 -59.19 15.11
CA ARG A 706 19.70 -59.68 14.53
C ARG A 706 19.49 -59.05 13.16
N VAL A 707 19.21 -59.89 12.18
CA VAL A 707 18.74 -59.48 10.86
C VAL A 707 17.35 -60.07 10.68
N GLY A 708 16.37 -59.22 10.42
CA GLY A 708 14.98 -59.59 10.24
C GLY A 708 14.43 -59.05 8.92
N LEU A 709 13.57 -59.83 8.29
CA LEU A 709 12.70 -59.36 7.22
C LEU A 709 11.28 -59.31 7.80
N GLN A 710 10.65 -58.15 7.78
CA GLN A 710 9.28 -57.95 8.21
C GLN A 710 8.43 -57.70 6.97
N TRP A 711 7.29 -58.38 6.86
CA TRP A 711 6.39 -58.24 5.72
C TRP A 711 4.95 -58.23 6.20
N ASP A 712 4.21 -57.20 5.82
CA ASP A 712 2.78 -57.10 6.08
C ASP A 712 1.99 -56.97 4.76
N ALA A 713 1.08 -57.93 4.57
CA ALA A 713 0.21 -57.98 3.40
C ALA A 713 -0.83 -56.85 3.40
N PRO A 714 -1.11 -56.22 2.24
CA PRO A 714 -2.12 -55.16 2.11
C PRO A 714 -3.54 -55.76 2.03
N VAL A 715 -4.03 -56.41 3.10
CA VAL A 715 -5.32 -57.13 3.07
C VAL A 715 -6.52 -56.20 3.29
N THR A 716 -6.43 -55.28 4.25
CA THR A 716 -7.52 -54.35 4.58
C THR A 716 -6.98 -52.93 4.76
N ARG A 717 -7.22 -52.07 3.76
CA ARG A 717 -6.71 -50.68 3.70
C ARG A 717 -7.79 -49.67 3.37
N LEU A 718 -8.84 -49.65 4.19
CA LEU A 718 -9.99 -48.80 3.94
C LEU A 718 -9.64 -47.31 4.04
N ILE A 719 -8.83 -46.94 5.03
CA ILE A 719 -8.44 -45.56 5.28
C ILE A 719 -7.51 -45.08 4.17
N GLU A 720 -6.48 -45.84 3.85
CA GLU A 720 -5.50 -45.52 2.81
C GLU A 720 -6.15 -45.44 1.42
N ARG A 721 -7.07 -46.36 1.11
CA ARG A 721 -7.87 -46.30 -0.13
C ARG A 721 -8.70 -45.02 -0.19
N ASN A 722 -9.31 -44.63 0.92
CA ASN A 722 -10.10 -43.41 0.97
C ASN A 722 -9.20 -42.16 0.83
N ASN A 723 -8.04 -42.12 1.48
CA ASN A 723 -7.05 -41.03 1.34
C ASN A 723 -6.53 -40.93 -0.09
N TYR A 724 -6.22 -42.05 -0.74
CA TYR A 724 -5.84 -42.08 -2.15
C TYR A 724 -6.97 -41.53 -3.03
N ARG A 725 -8.22 -41.97 -2.81
CA ARG A 725 -9.36 -41.44 -3.57
C ARG A 725 -9.60 -39.95 -3.32
N GLU A 726 -9.38 -39.50 -2.09
CA GLU A 726 -9.45 -38.09 -1.71
C GLU A 726 -8.38 -37.29 -2.46
N SER A 727 -7.15 -37.78 -2.56
CA SER A 727 -6.07 -37.11 -3.32
C SER A 727 -6.39 -36.96 -4.81
N GLN A 728 -7.01 -37.97 -5.44
CA GLN A 728 -7.45 -37.87 -6.83
C GLN A 728 -8.55 -36.81 -7.01
N ILE A 729 -9.51 -36.78 -6.08
CA ILE A 729 -10.59 -35.77 -6.10
C ILE A 729 -10.00 -34.38 -5.84
N ALA A 730 -9.02 -34.27 -4.94
CA ALA A 730 -8.31 -33.03 -4.65
C ALA A 730 -7.60 -32.49 -5.90
N TYR A 731 -6.83 -33.32 -6.61
CA TYR A 731 -6.21 -32.94 -7.89
C TYR A 731 -7.23 -32.44 -8.91
N GLU A 732 -8.37 -33.13 -9.09
CA GLU A 732 -9.41 -32.67 -10.00
C GLU A 732 -10.05 -31.34 -9.56
N ARG A 733 -10.14 -31.07 -8.25
CA ARG A 733 -10.59 -29.77 -7.73
C ARG A 733 -9.54 -28.68 -8.01
N THR A 734 -8.27 -28.95 -7.73
CA THR A 734 -7.13 -28.08 -8.01
C THR A 734 -7.04 -27.72 -9.50
N ARG A 735 -7.26 -28.70 -10.40
CA ARG A 735 -7.29 -28.46 -11.84
C ARG A 735 -8.40 -27.50 -12.26
N ARG A 736 -9.61 -27.63 -11.70
CA ARG A 736 -10.70 -26.67 -11.94
C ARG A 736 -10.40 -25.29 -11.38
N GLN A 737 -9.80 -25.22 -10.19
CA GLN A 737 -9.35 -23.97 -9.58
C GLN A 737 -8.28 -23.26 -10.42
N TYR A 738 -7.37 -24.01 -11.06
CA TYR A 738 -6.37 -23.44 -11.96
C TYR A 738 -6.98 -22.79 -13.22
N TYR A 739 -7.93 -23.46 -13.89
CA TYR A 739 -8.60 -22.85 -15.03
C TYR A 739 -9.48 -21.66 -14.63
N GLU A 740 -10.16 -21.73 -13.48
CA GLU A 740 -10.88 -20.59 -12.90
C GLU A 740 -9.94 -19.41 -12.61
N PHE A 741 -8.78 -19.66 -11.99
CA PHE A 741 -7.75 -18.64 -11.75
C PHE A 741 -7.32 -17.96 -13.06
N ARG A 742 -6.99 -18.74 -14.09
CA ARG A 742 -6.62 -18.22 -15.41
C ARG A 742 -7.72 -17.34 -15.99
N ASP A 743 -8.96 -17.81 -15.95
CA ASP A 743 -10.09 -17.11 -16.54
C ASP A 743 -10.41 -15.81 -15.76
N LEU A 744 -10.21 -15.82 -14.43
CA LEU A 744 -10.33 -14.62 -13.58
C LEU A 744 -9.23 -13.59 -13.86
N VAL A 745 -7.98 -14.02 -14.09
CA VAL A 745 -6.89 -13.13 -14.52
C VAL A 745 -7.21 -12.49 -15.87
N SER A 746 -7.60 -13.30 -16.85
CA SER A 746 -7.97 -12.83 -18.19
C SER A 746 -9.12 -11.82 -18.14
N ARG A 747 -10.17 -12.11 -17.36
CA ARG A 747 -11.29 -11.19 -17.14
C ARG A 747 -10.82 -9.88 -16.48
N GLY A 748 -9.99 -9.96 -15.44
CA GLY A 748 -9.48 -8.78 -14.73
C GLY A 748 -8.66 -7.84 -15.62
N LEU A 749 -7.78 -8.40 -16.47
CA LEU A 749 -7.02 -7.61 -17.45
C LEU A 749 -7.93 -6.97 -18.49
N ARG A 750 -8.89 -7.72 -19.04
CA ARG A 750 -9.90 -7.21 -19.98
C ARG A 750 -10.72 -6.07 -19.39
N ASP A 751 -11.14 -6.20 -18.14
CA ASP A 751 -11.94 -5.19 -17.46
C ASP A 751 -11.11 -3.93 -17.17
N THR A 752 -9.85 -4.09 -16.75
CA THR A 752 -8.92 -2.97 -16.51
C THR A 752 -8.67 -2.18 -17.78
N ILE A 753 -8.30 -2.85 -18.88
CA ILE A 753 -8.02 -2.20 -20.17
C ILE A 753 -9.25 -1.47 -20.70
N ARG A 754 -10.43 -2.13 -20.72
CA ARG A 754 -11.68 -1.47 -21.14
C ARG A 754 -12.00 -0.24 -20.28
N THR A 755 -11.71 -0.29 -18.99
CA THR A 755 -11.94 0.83 -18.08
C THR A 755 -10.95 1.97 -18.33
N ILE A 756 -9.70 1.66 -18.68
CA ILE A 756 -8.71 2.64 -19.14
C ILE A 756 -9.22 3.35 -20.40
N ASP A 757 -9.70 2.60 -21.40
CA ASP A 757 -10.18 3.17 -22.66
C ASP A 757 -11.42 4.05 -22.47
N VAL A 758 -12.36 3.62 -21.63
CA VAL A 758 -13.52 4.43 -21.23
C VAL A 758 -13.07 5.69 -20.47
N ASN A 759 -12.06 5.60 -19.60
CA ASN A 759 -11.54 6.77 -18.90
C ASN A 759 -10.84 7.77 -19.82
N LYS A 760 -10.14 7.34 -20.88
CA LYS A 760 -9.59 8.25 -21.91
C LYS A 760 -10.71 9.10 -22.53
N ILE A 761 -11.82 8.47 -22.90
CA ILE A 761 -12.97 9.16 -23.49
C ILE A 761 -13.62 10.10 -22.45
N ASN A 762 -13.85 9.59 -21.23
CA ASN A 762 -14.41 10.40 -20.14
C ASN A 762 -13.53 11.61 -19.84
N PHE A 763 -12.20 11.47 -19.89
CA PHE A 763 -11.27 12.56 -19.65
C PHE A 763 -11.48 13.70 -20.66
N GLU A 764 -11.62 13.38 -21.95
CA GLU A 764 -11.94 14.37 -22.98
C GLU A 764 -13.34 14.97 -22.84
N LEU A 765 -14.33 14.18 -22.40
CA LEU A 765 -15.67 14.69 -22.10
C LEU A 765 -15.67 15.65 -20.89
N ARG A 766 -14.95 15.30 -19.81
CA ARG A 766 -14.82 16.16 -18.62
C ARG A 766 -14.03 17.43 -18.93
N ARG A 767 -13.00 17.34 -19.76
CA ARG A 767 -12.29 18.50 -20.29
C ARG A 767 -13.23 19.47 -21.00
N ALA A 768 -14.08 18.97 -21.89
CA ALA A 768 -15.06 19.80 -22.58
C ALA A 768 -16.14 20.34 -21.63
N ALA A 769 -16.54 19.59 -20.61
CA ALA A 769 -17.46 20.05 -19.58
C ALA A 769 -16.90 21.25 -18.80
N VAL A 770 -15.59 21.25 -18.47
CA VAL A 770 -14.91 22.40 -17.86
C VAL A 770 -15.00 23.63 -18.77
N GLN A 771 -14.73 23.49 -20.07
CA GLN A 771 -14.84 24.59 -21.05
C GLN A 771 -16.27 25.16 -21.15
N VAL A 772 -17.28 24.29 -21.08
CA VAL A 772 -18.69 24.70 -21.07
C VAL A 772 -19.02 25.44 -19.78
N ALA A 773 -18.58 24.95 -18.63
CA ALA A 773 -18.83 25.58 -17.34
C ALA A 773 -18.15 26.96 -17.24
N ILE A 774 -16.90 27.09 -17.70
CA ILE A 774 -16.21 28.38 -17.81
C ILE A 774 -17.03 29.36 -18.67
N SER A 775 -17.52 28.90 -19.84
CA SER A 775 -18.34 29.74 -20.73
C SER A 775 -19.68 30.15 -20.11
N GLN A 776 -20.25 29.35 -19.20
CA GLN A 776 -21.48 29.69 -18.48
C GLN A 776 -21.22 30.78 -17.43
N VAL A 777 -20.10 30.71 -16.70
CA VAL A 777 -19.69 31.75 -15.75
C VAL A 777 -19.49 33.07 -16.48
N GLU A 778 -18.69 33.06 -17.56
CA GLU A 778 -18.40 34.25 -18.37
C GLU A 778 -19.67 34.92 -18.91
N ARG A 779 -20.59 34.15 -19.52
CA ARG A 779 -21.85 34.70 -20.04
C ARG A 779 -22.74 35.30 -18.95
N THR A 780 -22.75 34.69 -17.77
CA THR A 780 -23.58 35.17 -16.67
C THR A 780 -22.99 36.43 -16.04
N GLN A 781 -21.66 36.52 -15.99
CA GLN A 781 -20.93 37.73 -15.58
C GLN A 781 -21.15 38.88 -16.57
N LEU A 782 -21.02 38.64 -17.88
CA LEU A 782 -21.29 39.65 -18.90
C LEU A 782 -22.73 40.21 -18.81
N ARG A 783 -23.72 39.36 -18.51
CA ARG A 783 -25.11 39.80 -18.28
C ARG A 783 -25.24 40.73 -17.08
N LEU A 784 -24.43 40.55 -16.03
CA LEU A 784 -24.42 41.41 -14.85
C LEU A 784 -23.74 42.76 -15.12
N GLN A 785 -22.75 42.78 -16.01
CA GLN A 785 -22.06 44.00 -16.42
C GLN A 785 -22.89 44.91 -17.35
N GLU A 786 -23.99 44.43 -17.95
CA GLU A 786 -24.78 45.24 -18.88
C GLU A 786 -25.27 46.55 -18.24
N PRO A 787 -24.87 47.73 -18.75
CA PRO A 787 -25.28 49.02 -18.19
C PRO A 787 -26.77 49.27 -18.47
N SER A 788 -27.44 49.97 -17.55
CA SER A 788 -28.83 50.41 -17.73
C SER A 788 -28.96 51.33 -18.94
N LYS A 789 -29.78 50.96 -19.94
CA LYS A 789 -29.97 51.75 -21.16
C LYS A 789 -30.68 53.08 -20.85
N PRO A 790 -30.26 54.21 -21.45
CA PRO A 790 -30.90 55.51 -21.21
C PRO A 790 -32.37 55.48 -21.66
N ASN A 791 -33.28 55.95 -20.79
CA ASN A 791 -34.75 55.99 -20.92
C ASN A 791 -35.55 54.71 -20.60
N GLN A 792 -34.99 53.75 -19.86
CA GLN A 792 -35.76 52.64 -19.28
C GLN A 792 -35.47 52.49 -17.77
N ASP A 793 -36.09 53.34 -16.96
CA ASP A 793 -35.93 53.39 -15.48
C ASP A 793 -36.42 52.13 -14.73
N GLN A 794 -36.68 51.00 -15.42
CA GLN A 794 -37.20 49.76 -14.82
C GLN A 794 -36.63 48.48 -15.45
N GLN A 795 -35.42 48.49 -16.03
CA GLN A 795 -34.74 47.23 -16.35
C GLN A 795 -34.16 46.59 -15.07
N ARG A 796 -35.06 45.95 -14.31
CA ARG A 796 -34.65 44.95 -13.33
C ARG A 796 -34.04 43.77 -14.08
N PHE A 797 -32.95 43.21 -13.54
CA PHE A 797 -32.44 41.94 -14.02
C PHE A 797 -33.52 40.86 -13.90
N ASP A 798 -33.44 39.83 -14.74
CA ASP A 798 -34.36 38.70 -14.67
C ASP A 798 -34.36 38.11 -13.25
N SER A 799 -35.50 37.55 -12.83
CA SER A 799 -35.62 36.91 -11.51
C SER A 799 -34.71 35.68 -11.33
N SER A 800 -34.04 35.23 -12.38
CA SER A 800 -33.13 34.07 -12.39
C SER A 800 -31.65 34.42 -12.37
N THR A 801 -31.23 35.67 -12.55
CA THR A 801 -29.81 35.99 -12.83
C THR A 801 -28.86 35.56 -11.72
N ALA A 802 -29.19 35.81 -10.44
CA ALA A 802 -28.37 35.32 -9.32
C ALA A 802 -28.33 33.80 -9.25
N ARG A 803 -29.46 33.14 -9.54
CA ARG A 803 -29.55 31.67 -9.57
C ARG A 803 -28.70 31.08 -10.69
N ASP A 804 -28.73 31.68 -11.87
CA ASP A 804 -27.94 31.27 -13.03
C ASP A 804 -26.43 31.36 -12.70
N LEU A 805 -26.01 32.40 -11.97
CA LEU A 805 -24.62 32.58 -11.55
C LEU A 805 -24.18 31.54 -10.51
N ILE A 806 -24.99 31.31 -9.47
CA ILE A 806 -24.73 30.28 -8.46
C ILE A 806 -24.59 28.92 -9.13
N ASN A 807 -25.50 28.58 -10.05
CA ASN A 807 -25.45 27.33 -10.79
C ASN A 807 -24.21 27.23 -11.69
N ALA A 808 -23.79 28.32 -12.34
CA ALA A 808 -22.61 28.34 -13.19
C ALA A 808 -21.32 28.13 -12.39
N LEU A 809 -21.19 28.78 -11.23
CA LEU A 809 -20.04 28.62 -10.32
C LEU A 809 -19.97 27.19 -9.76
N ASP A 810 -21.10 26.65 -9.29
CA ASP A 810 -21.19 25.26 -8.80
C ASP A 810 -20.89 24.22 -9.91
N SER A 811 -21.34 24.51 -11.14
CA SER A 811 -21.04 23.67 -12.32
C SER A 811 -19.56 23.71 -12.67
N LEU A 812 -18.89 24.86 -12.53
CA LEU A 812 -17.44 24.98 -12.75
C LEU A 812 -16.66 24.20 -11.69
N LEU A 813 -16.99 24.37 -10.41
CA LEU A 813 -16.38 23.61 -9.31
C LEU A 813 -16.52 22.10 -9.54
N SER A 814 -17.74 21.66 -9.86
CA SER A 814 -18.03 20.24 -10.12
C SER A 814 -17.27 19.71 -11.33
N ALA A 815 -17.22 20.47 -12.43
CA ALA A 815 -16.50 20.07 -13.64
C ALA A 815 -14.98 19.98 -13.41
N GLN A 816 -14.39 20.89 -12.63
CA GLN A 816 -12.98 20.86 -12.25
C GLN A 816 -12.64 19.62 -11.42
N ASN A 817 -13.45 19.34 -10.39
CA ASN A 817 -13.25 18.18 -9.52
C ASN A 817 -13.44 16.86 -10.28
N ASP A 818 -14.44 16.78 -11.16
CA ASP A 818 -14.68 15.61 -12.02
C ASP A 818 -13.52 15.39 -13.02
N PHE A 819 -12.97 16.47 -13.59
CA PHE A 819 -11.86 16.39 -14.53
C PHE A 819 -10.58 15.86 -13.86
N LEU A 820 -10.24 16.39 -12.68
CA LEU A 820 -9.15 15.85 -11.85
C LEU A 820 -9.44 14.38 -11.50
N GLY A 821 -10.65 14.06 -11.05
CA GLY A 821 -10.99 12.71 -10.60
C GLY A 821 -10.85 11.64 -11.67
N VAL A 822 -11.22 11.93 -12.92
CA VAL A 822 -11.00 10.99 -14.04
C VAL A 822 -9.52 10.80 -14.34
N ALA A 823 -8.71 11.85 -14.26
CA ALA A 823 -7.27 11.74 -14.49
C ALA A 823 -6.56 10.92 -13.40
N VAL A 824 -6.87 11.17 -12.13
CA VAL A 824 -6.31 10.39 -11.01
C VAL A 824 -6.71 8.92 -11.15
N ASN A 825 -7.97 8.64 -11.49
CA ASN A 825 -8.43 7.26 -11.70
C ASN A 825 -7.70 6.57 -12.87
N TYR A 826 -7.43 7.30 -13.95
CA TYR A 826 -6.64 6.79 -15.08
C TYR A 826 -5.23 6.41 -14.66
N GLU A 827 -4.53 7.25 -13.90
CA GLU A 827 -3.17 6.93 -13.41
C GLU A 827 -3.18 5.74 -12.44
N VAL A 828 -4.18 5.63 -11.56
CA VAL A 828 -4.34 4.46 -10.68
C VAL A 828 -4.52 3.17 -11.49
N LEU A 829 -5.35 3.20 -12.54
CA LEU A 829 -5.57 2.05 -13.43
C LEU A 829 -4.31 1.68 -14.21
N ARG A 830 -3.56 2.67 -14.71
CA ARG A 830 -2.28 2.46 -15.39
C ARG A 830 -1.27 1.76 -14.49
N ARG A 831 -1.11 2.24 -13.26
CA ARG A 831 -0.24 1.61 -12.24
C ARG A 831 -0.73 0.21 -11.86
N SER A 832 -2.05 0.00 -11.75
CA SER A 832 -2.63 -1.33 -11.50
C SER A 832 -2.38 -2.31 -12.64
N LEU A 833 -2.48 -1.86 -13.90
CA LEU A 833 -2.24 -2.69 -15.06
C LEU A 833 -0.81 -3.23 -15.07
N ASP A 834 0.17 -2.41 -14.70
CA ASP A 834 1.58 -2.82 -14.60
C ASP A 834 1.80 -3.91 -13.52
N LEU A 835 1.08 -3.83 -12.38
CA LEU A 835 1.08 -4.93 -11.40
C LEU A 835 0.37 -6.18 -11.95
N ASP A 836 -0.78 -6.01 -12.58
CA ASP A 836 -1.62 -7.11 -13.04
C ASP A 836 -1.01 -7.89 -14.21
N MET A 837 -0.14 -7.25 -15.00
CA MET A 837 0.75 -7.87 -15.98
C MET A 837 2.03 -8.47 -15.36
N GLY A 838 2.33 -8.15 -14.09
CA GLY A 838 3.54 -8.61 -13.40
C GLY A 838 4.83 -7.90 -13.86
N THR A 839 4.72 -6.77 -14.57
CA THR A 839 5.87 -6.05 -15.14
C THR A 839 6.39 -4.91 -14.25
N MET A 840 5.64 -4.54 -13.22
CA MET A 840 6.01 -3.49 -12.27
C MET A 840 7.42 -3.66 -11.71
N GLN A 841 8.22 -2.59 -11.68
CA GLN A 841 9.56 -2.62 -11.07
C GLN A 841 9.63 -1.61 -9.94
N LEU A 842 10.29 -2.01 -8.86
CA LEU A 842 10.59 -1.14 -7.74
C LEU A 842 12.11 -0.90 -7.67
N ASP A 843 12.51 0.27 -7.22
CA ASP A 843 13.88 0.52 -6.81
C ASP A 843 14.17 -0.16 -5.44
N ASN A 844 15.41 -0.09 -4.96
CA ASN A 844 15.79 -0.70 -3.66
C ASN A 844 15.01 -0.09 -2.48
N ARG A 845 14.49 1.13 -2.63
CA ARG A 845 13.67 1.82 -1.62
C ARG A 845 12.21 1.41 -1.70
N GLY A 846 11.82 0.63 -2.70
CA GLY A 846 10.45 0.12 -2.89
C GLY A 846 9.57 1.08 -3.69
N ILE A 847 10.16 2.06 -4.36
CA ILE A 847 9.47 3.09 -5.15
C ILE A 847 9.32 2.59 -6.58
N TRP A 848 8.14 2.77 -7.15
CA TRP A 848 7.87 2.36 -8.52
C TRP A 848 8.68 3.17 -9.52
N ILE A 849 9.34 2.46 -10.42
CA ILE A 849 10.03 3.03 -11.55
C ILE A 849 9.01 3.14 -12.68
N ASP A 850 8.50 4.36 -12.91
CA ASP A 850 7.51 4.60 -13.96
C ASP A 850 8.10 4.20 -15.34
N PRO A 851 7.49 3.23 -16.05
CA PRO A 851 7.96 2.77 -17.35
C PRO A 851 7.64 3.71 -18.51
N GLY A 852 6.86 4.78 -18.29
CA GLY A 852 6.33 5.65 -19.33
C GLY A 852 5.17 5.00 -20.09
N PRO A 853 5.03 5.25 -21.41
CA PRO A 853 3.98 4.65 -22.23
C PRO A 853 3.96 3.12 -22.11
N LEU A 854 2.77 2.54 -21.99
CA LEU A 854 2.57 1.09 -21.95
C LEU A 854 2.12 0.59 -23.31
N ASP A 855 3.07 0.19 -24.15
CA ASP A 855 2.87 -0.43 -25.46
C ASP A 855 3.69 -1.73 -25.62
N LEU A 856 3.42 -2.51 -26.67
CA LEU A 856 4.12 -3.76 -26.93
C LEU A 856 5.64 -3.56 -27.16
N GLU A 857 6.03 -2.47 -27.83
CA GLU A 857 7.42 -2.20 -28.19
C GLU A 857 8.26 -1.75 -26.97
N SER A 858 7.71 -0.91 -26.09
CA SER A 858 8.33 -0.59 -24.80
C SER A 858 8.48 -1.85 -23.94
N TRP A 859 7.54 -2.79 -23.99
CA TRP A 859 7.68 -4.06 -23.28
C TRP A 859 8.81 -4.92 -23.87
N LYS A 860 8.85 -5.13 -25.19
CA LYS A 860 9.93 -5.92 -25.84
C LYS A 860 11.32 -5.35 -25.54
N THR A 861 11.43 -4.02 -25.58
CA THR A 861 12.70 -3.34 -25.25
C THR A 861 13.11 -3.60 -23.80
N ARG A 862 12.15 -3.67 -22.87
CA ARG A 862 12.38 -3.96 -21.45
C ARG A 862 12.64 -5.44 -21.16
N SER A 863 11.96 -6.36 -21.84
CA SER A 863 12.11 -7.80 -21.60
C SER A 863 13.52 -8.28 -21.96
N HIS A 864 14.16 -7.71 -22.98
CA HIS A 864 15.56 -7.95 -23.31
C HIS A 864 16.56 -7.59 -22.18
N HIS A 865 16.18 -6.74 -21.23
CA HIS A 865 17.00 -6.42 -20.06
C HIS A 865 16.71 -7.35 -18.85
N LEU A 866 15.56 -8.02 -18.85
CA LEU A 866 15.12 -8.96 -17.80
C LEU A 866 15.48 -10.41 -18.11
N SER A 867 15.47 -10.80 -19.37
CA SER A 867 16.05 -12.05 -19.84
C SER A 867 17.54 -11.81 -20.06
N GLY A 868 18.37 -12.06 -19.03
CA GLY A 868 19.77 -12.36 -19.29
C GLY A 868 19.86 -13.39 -20.43
N ASP A 869 20.80 -13.17 -21.35
CA ASP A 869 21.19 -14.01 -22.49
C ASP A 869 20.62 -15.44 -22.41
N ASP A 870 19.82 -15.83 -23.42
CA ASP A 870 19.13 -17.13 -23.59
C ASP A 870 17.66 -17.20 -23.11
N GLY A 871 16.75 -16.58 -23.87
CA GLY A 871 15.31 -16.80 -23.73
C GLY A 871 14.64 -17.05 -25.08
N GLU A 872 14.65 -18.30 -25.56
CA GLU A 872 13.69 -18.71 -26.60
C GLU A 872 12.28 -18.49 -26.04
N MET A 873 11.54 -17.58 -26.68
CA MET A 873 10.09 -17.48 -26.53
C MET A 873 9.50 -18.87 -26.80
N ILE A 874 8.90 -19.49 -25.79
CA ILE A 874 8.12 -20.71 -26.00
C ILE A 874 6.87 -20.28 -26.78
N ASP A 875 6.92 -20.41 -28.10
CA ASP A 875 5.76 -20.27 -28.97
C ASP A 875 4.71 -21.30 -28.53
N THR A 876 3.57 -20.81 -28.05
CA THR A 876 2.36 -21.61 -27.91
C THR A 876 1.79 -21.88 -29.30
N PRO A 877 1.55 -23.13 -29.72
CA PRO A 877 0.97 -23.40 -31.03
C PRO A 877 -0.52 -22.97 -31.05
N GLU A 878 -0.93 -22.34 -32.15
CA GLU A 878 -2.31 -21.91 -32.41
C GLU A 878 -3.28 -23.11 -32.44
N PRO A 879 -4.54 -22.94 -31.97
CA PRO A 879 -5.51 -24.02 -31.94
C PRO A 879 -6.18 -24.17 -33.32
N GLY A 880 -5.68 -25.08 -34.16
CA GLY A 880 -6.28 -25.19 -35.50
C GLY A 880 -5.92 -26.36 -36.43
N GLU A 881 -5.10 -27.34 -36.05
CA GLU A 881 -4.85 -28.49 -36.94
C GLU A 881 -5.13 -29.82 -36.25
N ASP A 882 -6.00 -30.61 -36.91
CA ASP A 882 -6.42 -31.94 -36.50
C ASP A 882 -5.21 -32.90 -36.43
N LEU A 883 -4.81 -33.29 -35.22
CA LEU A 883 -3.72 -34.23 -34.97
C LEU A 883 -4.24 -35.67 -34.97
N ASP A 884 -4.24 -36.29 -36.15
CA ASP A 884 -4.75 -37.66 -36.38
C ASP A 884 -3.65 -38.75 -36.38
N SER A 885 -2.39 -38.44 -36.05
CA SER A 885 -1.29 -39.43 -36.08
C SER A 885 -0.36 -39.43 -34.84
N PRO A 886 0.16 -40.61 -34.40
CA PRO A 886 1.03 -40.73 -33.22
C PRO A 886 2.40 -40.06 -33.36
N ASP A 887 2.85 -39.80 -34.59
CA ASP A 887 4.18 -39.24 -34.86
C ASP A 887 4.21 -37.71 -34.71
N ASP A 888 3.04 -37.04 -34.72
CA ASP A 888 2.93 -35.59 -34.52
C ASP A 888 3.08 -35.17 -33.03
N LEU A 889 3.12 -36.14 -32.11
CA LEU A 889 3.26 -35.92 -30.66
C LEU A 889 4.71 -35.68 -30.21
N GLU A 890 5.71 -35.93 -31.05
CA GLU A 890 7.13 -35.74 -30.71
C GLU A 890 7.59 -34.28 -30.79
N VAL A 891 6.80 -33.39 -31.41
CA VAL A 891 7.14 -31.98 -31.64
C VAL A 891 6.74 -31.06 -30.47
N LEU A 892 5.97 -31.54 -29.49
CA LEU A 892 5.54 -30.75 -28.34
C LEU A 892 6.64 -30.59 -27.26
N PRO A 893 6.72 -29.42 -26.60
CA PRO A 893 7.59 -29.20 -25.44
C PRO A 893 7.35 -30.28 -24.37
N MET A 894 8.43 -30.73 -23.73
CA MET A 894 8.49 -31.88 -22.82
C MET A 894 7.47 -31.83 -21.66
N GLU A 895 6.95 -30.64 -21.35
CA GLU A 895 6.05 -30.35 -20.24
C GLU A 895 4.56 -30.61 -20.53
N LEU A 896 4.17 -30.83 -21.79
CA LEU A 896 2.77 -31.03 -22.20
C LEU A 896 2.43 -32.43 -22.71
N ARG A 897 3.36 -33.38 -22.62
CA ARG A 897 3.10 -34.78 -23.00
C ARG A 897 2.14 -35.43 -21.98
N PRO A 898 1.08 -36.16 -22.39
CA PRO A 898 0.45 -37.12 -21.49
C PRO A 898 1.51 -38.15 -21.05
N PRO A 899 1.41 -38.74 -19.85
CA PRO A 899 2.44 -39.64 -19.35
C PRO A 899 2.62 -40.78 -20.36
N LEU A 900 3.85 -40.94 -20.84
CA LEU A 900 4.31 -42.17 -21.47
C LEU A 900 3.88 -43.33 -20.56
N ALA A 901 3.35 -44.40 -21.16
CA ALA A 901 3.23 -45.68 -20.47
C ALA A 901 4.56 -45.98 -19.76
N PRO A 902 4.54 -46.50 -18.53
CA PRO A 902 5.71 -46.54 -17.66
C PRO A 902 6.89 -47.14 -18.42
N LEU A 903 7.92 -46.31 -18.61
CA LEU A 903 9.24 -46.81 -18.92
C LEU A 903 9.64 -47.72 -17.77
N ASP A 904 10.03 -48.91 -18.17
CA ASP A 904 10.56 -49.98 -17.35
C ASP A 904 11.81 -49.49 -16.63
N ASP A 905 11.62 -48.90 -15.44
CA ASP A 905 12.70 -48.48 -14.56
C ASP A 905 13.29 -49.74 -13.90
N GLY A 906 14.21 -50.36 -14.65
CA GLY A 906 14.91 -51.57 -14.24
C GLY A 906 15.62 -51.42 -12.90
N ILE A 907 15.02 -52.00 -11.85
CA ILE A 907 15.69 -52.35 -10.58
C ILE A 907 15.30 -53.78 -10.12
N LEU A 908 14.58 -54.59 -10.91
CA LEU A 908 14.07 -55.90 -10.43
C LEU A 908 14.24 -57.13 -11.35
N ASP A 909 15.13 -57.11 -12.35
CA ASP A 909 15.25 -58.25 -13.28
C ASP A 909 16.30 -59.33 -12.94
N ASP A 910 16.94 -59.27 -11.78
CA ASP A 910 17.79 -60.36 -11.27
C ASP A 910 17.19 -60.91 -9.98
N VAL A 911 16.13 -61.72 -10.04
CA VAL A 911 15.84 -62.88 -9.17
C VAL A 911 14.52 -63.52 -9.65
N ILE A 912 14.66 -64.63 -10.40
CA ILE A 912 13.67 -65.66 -10.78
C ILE A 912 12.94 -65.45 -12.14
N PRO A 913 13.21 -66.29 -13.16
CA PRO A 913 12.39 -66.32 -14.37
C PRO A 913 11.03 -66.99 -14.10
N PRO A 914 9.94 -66.55 -14.75
CA PRO A 914 8.62 -67.15 -14.57
C PRO A 914 8.54 -68.54 -15.24
N PRO A 915 7.68 -69.45 -14.74
CA PRO A 915 7.53 -70.78 -15.32
C PRO A 915 6.81 -70.68 -16.67
N GLU A 916 7.37 -71.30 -17.71
CA GLU A 916 6.71 -71.50 -19.00
C GLU A 916 5.42 -72.31 -18.81
N ALA A 917 4.28 -71.73 -19.19
CA ALA A 917 3.01 -72.44 -19.30
C ALA A 917 2.88 -73.09 -20.68
N LYS A 918 2.53 -74.38 -20.68
CA LYS A 918 1.86 -75.03 -21.82
C LYS A 918 0.38 -74.69 -21.83
#